data_AF-A0A8S2J7R4-F1
#
_entry.id   AF-A0A8S2J7R4-F1
#
_cell.length_a   1.000
_cell.length_b   1.000
_cell.length_c   1.000
_cell.angle_alpha   90.00
_cell.angle_beta   90.00
_cell.angle_gamma   90.00
#
_symmetry.space_group_name_H-M   'P 1'
#
loop_
_entity.id
_entity.type
_entity.pdbx_description
1 polymer ?
#
loop_
_entity_poly.entity_id
_entity_poly.type
_entity_poly.pdbx_seq_one_letter_code
_entity_poly.pdbx_strand_id
1 'polypeptide(L)'
;MRWLLILLLFLANSWPYQLYLLVNADNLSSFGIKRYSVIREIHDETKANIHRRKRSIIENNPDRILTLALDHKNITLVLKNTNDFFASDADIHLGLSTFRSINSSILFDGYVLDHPDTSYVSGGFYSNWFDGTIKMSNETWHIEPSRKYGQTLVNAGPSIIYNALDVDMTKYNSNTAFRSKRVVIDENDESSSFCGLNKNENQKNMDKETKRSIPDDFEELDFKSRYTRSKRQTTDKNERERTCCYIYIRVDPTLWDVVYKNEGLNEKEPTIHAIVTFLYRTVTAANAIYRSLKFESNGDVLHRFTLRIKRIRILTPDDCGHKNLSLSETNICRSFLDSNVLLTWHSAEDFSDYCLAYIFAARDFGDGTLGLAWMGSVASNSRGGICEKSSKDMYEGQRVTKTLNTGMITVINHNTRTSSLMTELTFAHEVGHNLGAEHDDEKCGGDTTYGHYIMYRRATTGLEENNNKFSNCSMDKMGPVVISVKNELVGKVNCLTECSQVGYCGNRNVEDNEECDCGFISECTDDCCYPAGGPDAKLGCKLKPGARCSPSKGPCCSDQCTFHAPSHICHKDKASQDCIGDEYWWAFVLGLLGLIGFMSIFVKICSVHTPSSNPRLKPARTLSLKRGCHGPRPHAMHKNRQPASSSAISGSELTSLQQQSKGQPKVFVRGSNSTDKQQIRIQQNKIKSSHL
;
A
#
# COMPACT_ATOMS: atom_id res chain seq x y z
N MET A 1 50.58 -15.36 -37.01
CA MET A 1 50.49 -14.05 -36.34
C MET A 1 49.26 -13.23 -36.72
N ARG A 2 48.82 -13.14 -37.99
CA ARG A 2 47.63 -12.35 -38.38
C ARG A 2 46.28 -12.84 -37.79
N TRP A 3 46.10 -14.14 -37.60
CA TRP A 3 44.86 -14.70 -37.02
C TRP A 3 44.72 -14.48 -35.50
N LEU A 4 45.84 -14.41 -34.77
CA LEU A 4 45.82 -14.14 -33.32
C LEU A 4 45.46 -12.68 -33.01
N LEU A 5 45.85 -11.75 -33.88
CA LEU A 5 45.51 -10.33 -33.75
C LEU A 5 44.02 -10.06 -34.00
N ILE A 6 43.38 -10.81 -34.90
CA ILE A 6 41.95 -10.68 -35.18
C ILE A 6 41.12 -11.24 -34.01
N LEU A 7 41.55 -12.35 -33.40
CA LEU A 7 40.88 -12.91 -32.22
C LEU A 7 41.00 -11.99 -30.99
N LEU A 8 42.17 -11.36 -30.79
CA LEU A 8 42.40 -10.38 -29.73
C LEU A 8 41.59 -9.09 -29.93
N LEU A 9 41.41 -8.62 -31.17
CA LEU A 9 40.55 -7.48 -31.49
C LEU A 9 39.05 -7.79 -31.32
N PHE A 10 38.62 -9.03 -31.58
CA PHE A 10 37.24 -9.45 -31.33
C PHE A 10 36.96 -9.62 -29.82
N LEU A 11 37.91 -10.13 -29.03
CA LEU A 11 37.77 -10.24 -27.58
C LEU A 11 37.87 -8.88 -26.87
N ALA A 12 38.71 -7.97 -27.36
CA ALA A 12 38.84 -6.60 -26.82
C ALA A 12 37.63 -5.71 -27.15
N ASN A 13 36.89 -5.97 -28.24
CA ASN A 13 35.69 -5.22 -28.63
C ASN A 13 34.37 -5.84 -28.19
N SER A 14 34.36 -7.07 -27.65
CA SER A 14 33.15 -7.69 -27.08
C SER A 14 33.07 -7.56 -25.56
N TRP A 15 34.21 -7.41 -24.88
CA TRP A 15 34.25 -7.18 -23.43
C TRP A 15 33.76 -5.80 -22.92
N PRO A 16 33.80 -4.68 -23.66
CA PRO A 16 33.26 -3.43 -23.15
C PRO A 16 31.74 -3.44 -23.13
N TYR A 17 31.07 -4.14 -24.06
CA TYR A 17 29.61 -4.09 -24.20
C TYR A 17 28.86 -5.02 -23.24
N GLN A 18 29.47 -6.15 -22.85
CA GLN A 18 28.90 -7.02 -21.81
C GLN A 18 29.19 -6.51 -20.38
N LEU A 19 30.28 -5.77 -20.16
CA LEU A 19 30.54 -5.12 -18.87
C LEU A 19 29.78 -3.79 -18.71
N TYR A 20 29.45 -3.07 -19.81
CA TYR A 20 28.62 -1.87 -19.72
C TYR A 20 27.18 -2.15 -19.25
N LEU A 21 26.68 -3.36 -19.53
CA LEU A 21 25.37 -3.81 -19.06
C LEU A 21 25.37 -4.40 -17.64
N LEU A 22 26.55 -4.64 -17.05
CA LEU A 22 26.67 -5.23 -15.70
C LEU A 22 27.23 -4.29 -14.63
N VAL A 23 27.62 -3.05 -15.00
CA VAL A 23 28.19 -2.08 -14.04
C VAL A 23 27.27 -0.87 -13.75
N ASN A 24 26.14 -0.72 -14.45
CA ASN A 24 25.19 0.39 -14.23
C ASN A 24 23.74 -0.09 -13.99
N ALA A 25 23.56 -1.27 -13.38
CA ALA A 25 22.29 -1.58 -12.73
C ALA A 25 22.40 -1.08 -11.28
N ASP A 26 22.11 0.20 -11.06
CA ASP A 26 21.98 0.78 -9.72
C ASP A 26 20.98 -0.07 -8.95
N ASN A 27 21.49 -0.82 -7.98
CA ASN A 27 20.77 -1.91 -7.37
C ASN A 27 19.83 -1.36 -6.29
N LEU A 28 18.65 -0.92 -6.73
CA LEU A 28 17.51 -0.53 -5.88
C LEU A 28 17.10 -1.62 -4.87
N SER A 29 17.68 -2.83 -4.93
CA SER A 29 17.55 -3.84 -3.87
C SER A 29 18.07 -3.35 -2.53
N SER A 30 19.03 -2.41 -2.51
CA SER A 30 19.45 -1.74 -1.29
C SER A 30 18.35 -0.88 -0.69
N PHE A 31 17.25 -0.60 -1.38
CA PHE A 31 16.04 0.04 -0.86
C PHE A 31 14.85 -0.93 -0.80
N GLY A 32 15.11 -2.22 -0.96
CA GLY A 32 14.10 -3.26 -1.01
C GLY A 32 13.28 -3.25 -2.30
N ILE A 33 13.78 -2.75 -3.43
CA ILE A 33 13.08 -2.79 -4.73
C ILE A 33 13.88 -3.66 -5.71
N LYS A 34 13.35 -4.85 -6.04
CA LYS A 34 14.01 -5.87 -6.87
C LYS A 34 14.00 -5.51 -8.36
N ARG A 35 12.88 -4.97 -8.84
CA ARG A 35 12.68 -4.60 -10.25
C ARG A 35 11.95 -3.27 -10.33
N TYR A 36 12.33 -2.49 -11.33
CA TYR A 36 11.75 -1.19 -11.61
C TYR A 36 11.97 -0.87 -13.08
N SER A 37 11.17 0.06 -13.59
CA SER A 37 11.37 0.70 -14.88
C SER A 37 11.64 2.18 -14.67
N VAL A 38 12.51 2.75 -15.49
CA VAL A 38 12.82 4.18 -15.45
C VAL A 38 11.85 4.92 -16.36
N ILE A 39 11.25 5.99 -15.84
CA ILE A 39 10.45 6.93 -16.63
C ILE A 39 11.42 7.97 -17.19
N ARG A 40 11.60 7.99 -18.51
CA ARG A 40 12.56 8.89 -19.19
C ARG A 40 12.04 10.31 -19.27
N GLU A 41 10.75 10.44 -19.56
CA GLU A 41 10.09 11.72 -19.74
C GLU A 41 8.66 11.65 -19.21
N ILE A 42 8.22 12.77 -18.65
CA ILE A 42 6.87 12.97 -18.14
C ILE A 42 6.27 14.12 -18.95
N HIS A 43 5.34 13.82 -19.84
CA HIS A 43 4.59 14.84 -20.58
C HIS A 43 3.33 15.21 -19.80
N ASP A 44 3.27 16.44 -19.30
CA ASP A 44 2.12 16.97 -18.56
C ASP A 44 1.33 17.95 -19.42
N GLU A 45 0.14 17.52 -19.85
CA GLU A 45 -0.84 18.38 -20.49
C GLU A 45 -1.84 18.92 -19.45
N THR A 46 -1.74 20.21 -19.16
CA THR A 46 -2.66 20.89 -18.24
C THR A 46 -3.98 21.27 -18.93
N LYS A 47 -5.05 21.45 -18.13
CA LYS A 47 -6.39 21.87 -18.59
C LYS A 47 -6.40 23.01 -19.62
N ALA A 48 -5.53 24.01 -19.45
CA ALA A 48 -5.39 25.15 -20.37
C ALA A 48 -4.91 24.74 -21.77
N ASN A 49 -4.04 23.73 -21.86
CA ASN A 49 -3.55 23.18 -23.11
C ASN A 49 -4.53 22.16 -23.72
N ILE A 50 -5.23 21.39 -22.88
CA ILE A 50 -6.28 20.44 -23.28
C ILE A 50 -7.42 21.17 -24.00
N HIS A 51 -7.87 22.32 -23.49
CA HIS A 51 -8.91 23.12 -24.15
C HIS A 51 -8.52 23.65 -25.55
N ARG A 52 -7.23 23.75 -25.86
CA ARG A 52 -6.73 24.16 -27.20
C ARG A 52 -6.65 22.99 -28.20
N ARG A 53 -6.56 21.73 -27.75
CA ARG A 53 -6.52 20.54 -28.61
C ARG A 53 -7.86 19.80 -28.56
N LYS A 54 -8.73 20.06 -29.56
CA LYS A 54 -9.97 19.34 -29.95
C LYS A 54 -10.72 18.54 -28.86
N ARG A 55 -11.93 19.02 -28.56
CA ARG A 55 -13.02 18.54 -27.68
C ARG A 55 -13.50 17.07 -27.80
N SER A 56 -12.84 16.18 -28.53
CA SER A 56 -13.47 14.94 -29.04
C SER A 56 -12.95 13.60 -28.47
N ILE A 57 -12.17 13.57 -27.38
CA ILE A 57 -11.56 12.30 -26.92
C ILE A 57 -11.77 11.99 -25.42
N ILE A 58 -12.12 12.94 -24.54
CA ILE A 58 -12.27 12.66 -23.10
C ILE A 58 -13.51 13.36 -22.52
N GLU A 59 -14.56 12.59 -22.22
CA GLU A 59 -15.87 13.08 -21.71
C GLU A 59 -15.81 13.68 -20.29
N ASN A 60 -14.72 13.47 -19.56
CA ASN A 60 -14.61 13.76 -18.12
C ASN A 60 -13.97 15.11 -17.72
N ASN A 61 -13.56 15.96 -18.68
CA ASN A 61 -12.94 17.27 -18.42
C ASN A 61 -11.80 17.23 -17.36
N PRO A 62 -10.72 16.47 -17.62
CA PRO A 62 -9.63 16.32 -16.67
C PRO A 62 -8.89 17.63 -16.40
N ASP A 63 -8.28 17.73 -15.22
CA ASP A 63 -7.44 18.88 -14.86
C ASP A 63 -6.02 18.71 -15.41
N ARG A 64 -5.51 17.48 -15.45
CA ARG A 64 -4.22 17.13 -16.07
C ARG A 64 -4.29 15.78 -16.79
N ILE A 65 -3.50 15.64 -17.85
CA ILE A 65 -3.21 14.36 -18.51
C ILE A 65 -1.71 14.17 -18.47
N LEU A 66 -1.27 13.05 -17.88
CA LEU A 66 0.13 12.73 -17.70
C LEU A 66 0.52 11.53 -18.55
N THR A 67 1.39 11.71 -19.53
CA THR A 67 1.96 10.58 -20.29
C THR A 67 3.36 10.27 -19.77
N LEU A 68 3.50 9.11 -19.16
CA LEU A 68 4.77 8.54 -18.68
C LEU A 68 5.41 7.78 -19.82
N ALA A 69 6.60 8.19 -20.24
CA ALA A 69 7.37 7.49 -21.27
C ALA A 69 8.34 6.49 -20.62
N LEU A 70 8.05 5.19 -20.78
CA LEU A 70 8.96 4.10 -20.40
C LEU A 70 9.64 3.52 -21.64
N ASP A 71 10.72 2.76 -21.45
CA ASP A 71 11.57 2.25 -22.54
C ASP A 71 10.81 1.40 -23.59
N HIS A 72 9.70 0.76 -23.22
CA HIS A 72 8.93 -0.14 -24.11
C HIS A 72 7.42 0.12 -24.14
N LYS A 73 6.92 1.06 -23.34
CA LYS A 73 5.48 1.35 -23.23
C LYS A 73 5.28 2.76 -22.69
N ASN A 74 4.23 3.43 -23.15
CA ASN A 74 3.77 4.68 -22.53
C ASN A 74 2.54 4.40 -21.69
N ILE A 75 2.43 5.04 -20.53
CA ILE A 75 1.26 4.96 -19.66
C ILE A 75 0.68 6.37 -19.57
N THR A 76 -0.61 6.52 -19.88
CA THR A 76 -1.28 7.82 -19.80
C THR A 76 -2.24 7.83 -18.61
N LEU A 77 -2.10 8.81 -17.72
CA LEU A 77 -2.93 9.02 -16.54
C LEU A 77 -3.86 10.21 -16.80
N VAL A 78 -5.13 10.07 -16.43
CA VAL A 78 -6.13 11.13 -16.49
C VAL A 78 -6.42 11.55 -15.05
N LEU A 79 -6.07 12.79 -14.72
CA LEU A 79 -6.01 13.27 -13.34
C LEU A 79 -6.97 14.43 -13.12
N LYS A 80 -7.59 14.42 -11.93
CA LYS A 80 -8.50 15.45 -11.43
C LYS A 80 -8.06 15.87 -10.04
N ASN A 81 -8.16 17.17 -9.76
CA ASN A 81 -7.77 17.69 -8.47
C ASN A 81 -8.65 17.14 -7.34
N THR A 82 -8.05 16.83 -6.20
CA THR A 82 -8.75 16.25 -5.05
C THR A 82 -8.40 16.95 -3.74
N ASN A 83 -9.34 16.93 -2.80
CA ASN A 83 -9.23 17.48 -1.45
C ASN A 83 -9.82 16.59 -0.36
N ASP A 84 -10.36 15.43 -0.74
CA ASP A 84 -11.23 14.63 0.13
C ASP A 84 -10.48 14.09 1.37
N PHE A 85 -9.16 14.07 1.28
CA PHE A 85 -8.24 13.71 2.33
C PHE A 85 -8.13 14.70 3.51
N PHE A 86 -8.31 16.00 3.25
CA PHE A 86 -8.17 17.04 4.27
C PHE A 86 -9.50 17.39 4.90
N ALA A 87 -9.49 17.76 6.18
CA ALA A 87 -10.59 18.50 6.78
C ALA A 87 -10.81 19.83 6.02
N SER A 88 -12.03 20.35 6.00
CA SER A 88 -12.33 21.60 5.29
C SER A 88 -11.58 22.81 5.84
N ASP A 89 -11.19 22.76 7.12
CA ASP A 89 -10.43 23.77 7.86
C ASP A 89 -8.95 23.37 8.06
N ALA A 90 -8.43 22.42 7.26
CA ALA A 90 -7.09 21.88 7.49
C ALA A 90 -5.97 22.90 7.23
N ASP A 91 -4.91 22.82 8.05
CA ASP A 91 -3.80 23.76 8.01
C ASP A 91 -2.40 23.12 8.06
N ILE A 92 -1.40 23.87 7.56
CA ILE A 92 0.02 23.50 7.63
C ILE A 92 0.79 24.59 8.39
N HIS A 93 1.52 24.16 9.42
CA HIS A 93 2.37 25.01 10.25
C HIS A 93 3.84 24.65 10.03
N LEU A 94 4.57 25.52 9.33
CA LEU A 94 6.01 25.38 9.13
C LEU A 94 6.77 26.21 10.18
N GLY A 95 7.60 25.54 10.97
CA GLY A 95 8.39 26.18 12.03
C GLY A 95 7.51 26.95 13.02
N LEU A 96 8.03 27.97 13.67
CA LEU A 96 7.35 28.56 14.84
C LEU A 96 5.96 29.18 14.61
N SER A 97 5.57 29.55 13.39
CA SER A 97 4.23 30.13 13.14
C SER A 97 3.88 30.36 11.67
N THR A 98 4.63 29.81 10.71
CA THR A 98 4.34 30.09 9.29
C THR A 98 3.14 29.25 8.87
N PHE A 99 1.95 29.81 9.08
CA PHE A 99 0.69 29.24 8.63
C PHE A 99 0.61 29.30 7.11
N ARG A 100 0.29 28.16 6.49
CA ARG A 100 0.02 28.05 5.06
C ARG A 100 -1.32 27.37 4.86
N SER A 101 -2.14 27.98 3.99
CA SER A 101 -3.33 27.32 3.46
C SER A 101 -2.89 26.14 2.60
N ILE A 102 -3.55 24.99 2.77
CA ILE A 102 -3.30 23.80 1.95
C ILE A 102 -3.74 24.11 0.51
N ASN A 103 -2.78 24.13 -0.40
CA ASN A 103 -3.09 24.31 -1.81
C ASN A 103 -3.39 22.95 -2.44
N SER A 104 -4.67 22.67 -2.64
CA SER A 104 -5.13 21.42 -3.24
C SER A 104 -4.62 21.15 -4.64
N SER A 105 -4.19 22.21 -5.36
CA SER A 105 -3.77 22.14 -6.77
C SER A 105 -2.61 21.19 -7.06
N ILE A 106 -1.97 20.63 -6.02
CA ILE A 106 -0.87 19.68 -6.13
C ILE A 106 -1.30 18.21 -6.01
N LEU A 107 -2.48 17.91 -5.47
CA LEU A 107 -2.96 16.53 -5.25
C LEU A 107 -4.01 16.13 -6.28
N PHE A 108 -3.95 14.88 -6.70
CA PHE A 108 -4.77 14.36 -7.79
C PHE A 108 -5.24 12.93 -7.54
N ASP A 109 -6.52 12.72 -7.85
CA ASP A 109 -7.14 11.42 -8.06
C ASP A 109 -7.39 11.21 -9.55
N GLY A 110 -7.43 9.96 -10.01
CA GLY A 110 -7.63 9.69 -11.43
C GLY A 110 -7.62 8.22 -11.79
N TYR A 111 -7.36 7.96 -13.06
CA TYR A 111 -7.32 6.63 -13.64
C TYR A 111 -6.31 6.56 -14.80
N VAL A 112 -5.95 5.34 -15.20
CA VAL A 112 -5.15 5.08 -16.40
C VAL A 112 -6.06 5.12 -17.63
N LEU A 113 -5.71 5.89 -18.66
CA LEU A 113 -6.53 6.12 -19.86
C LEU A 113 -6.94 4.81 -20.56
N ASP A 114 -6.03 3.84 -20.63
CA ASP A 114 -6.28 2.53 -21.26
C ASP A 114 -7.17 1.62 -20.40
N HIS A 115 -7.30 1.91 -19.10
CA HIS A 115 -8.03 1.11 -18.11
C HIS A 115 -8.85 2.03 -17.19
N PRO A 116 -9.76 2.86 -17.70
CA PRO A 116 -10.43 3.94 -16.94
C PRO A 116 -11.37 3.44 -15.82
N ASP A 117 -11.51 2.14 -15.75
CA ASP A 117 -12.66 1.38 -15.29
C ASP A 117 -12.24 0.39 -14.18
N THR A 118 -10.99 -0.06 -14.27
CA THR A 118 -10.35 -1.04 -13.40
C THR A 118 -9.09 -0.47 -12.74
N SER A 119 -8.85 0.84 -12.90
CA SER A 119 -7.69 1.50 -12.32
C SER A 119 -8.06 2.76 -11.55
N TYR A 120 -7.34 2.97 -10.46
CA TYR A 120 -7.42 4.16 -9.63
C TYR A 120 -6.02 4.69 -9.40
N VAL A 121 -5.85 5.99 -9.59
CA VAL A 121 -4.59 6.70 -9.43
C VAL A 121 -4.76 7.72 -8.31
N SER A 122 -3.82 7.74 -7.38
CA SER A 122 -3.70 8.79 -6.36
C SER A 122 -2.26 9.27 -6.28
N GLY A 123 -2.05 10.58 -6.21
CA GLY A 123 -0.69 11.12 -6.09
C GLY A 123 -0.65 12.63 -6.09
N GLY A 124 0.55 13.18 -6.17
CA GLY A 124 0.76 14.62 -6.18
C GLY A 124 1.98 15.05 -6.98
N PHE A 125 2.04 16.35 -7.26
CA PHE A 125 3.12 16.99 -7.99
C PHE A 125 3.98 17.90 -7.10
N TYR A 126 5.30 17.77 -7.24
CA TYR A 126 6.27 18.72 -6.68
C TYR A 126 7.50 18.81 -7.58
N SER A 127 8.04 20.02 -7.78
CA SER A 127 9.23 20.28 -8.62
C SER A 127 9.22 19.61 -10.00
N ASN A 128 8.03 19.42 -10.59
CA ASN A 128 7.74 18.74 -11.87
C ASN A 128 7.79 17.20 -11.86
N TRP A 129 7.91 16.57 -10.69
CA TRP A 129 7.76 15.13 -10.57
C TRP A 129 6.35 14.79 -10.12
N PHE A 130 5.86 13.68 -10.65
CA PHE A 130 4.66 13.02 -10.13
C PHE A 130 5.11 11.92 -9.18
N ASP A 131 4.53 11.93 -7.98
CA ASP A 131 4.73 10.94 -6.94
C ASP A 131 3.37 10.36 -6.58
N GLY A 132 3.16 9.08 -6.85
CA GLY A 132 1.82 8.51 -6.81
C GLY A 132 1.77 6.99 -6.84
N THR A 133 0.55 6.48 -6.76
CA THR A 133 0.23 5.06 -6.73
C THR A 133 -0.88 4.80 -7.74
N ILE A 134 -0.70 3.78 -8.58
CA ILE A 134 -1.71 3.25 -9.50
C ILE A 134 -2.16 1.92 -8.93
N LYS A 135 -3.43 1.82 -8.54
CA LYS A 135 -4.08 0.57 -8.17
C LYS A 135 -4.85 0.04 -9.37
N MET A 136 -4.61 -1.22 -9.71
CA MET A 136 -5.40 -2.02 -10.63
C MET A 136 -6.06 -3.15 -9.83
N SER A 137 -6.93 -3.95 -10.45
CA SER A 137 -7.66 -5.04 -9.78
C SER A 137 -6.76 -5.98 -8.97
N ASN A 138 -5.60 -6.37 -9.51
CA ASN A 138 -4.67 -7.32 -8.85
C ASN A 138 -3.24 -6.79 -8.69
N GLU A 139 -2.97 -5.55 -9.09
CA GLU A 139 -1.61 -4.99 -9.08
C GLU A 139 -1.62 -3.58 -8.52
N THR A 140 -0.58 -3.25 -7.75
CA THR A 140 -0.33 -1.88 -7.30
C THR A 140 1.02 -1.45 -7.81
N TRP A 141 1.08 -0.30 -8.47
CA TRP A 141 2.31 0.28 -9.01
C TRP A 141 2.59 1.60 -8.31
N HIS A 142 3.83 1.82 -7.91
CA HIS A 142 4.28 3.07 -7.31
C HIS A 142 5.13 3.84 -8.30
N ILE A 143 4.91 5.15 -8.38
CA ILE A 143 5.70 6.10 -9.18
C ILE A 143 6.38 7.05 -8.21
N GLU A 144 7.71 7.10 -8.23
CA GLU A 144 8.49 7.88 -7.28
C GLU A 144 9.66 8.59 -7.98
N PRO A 145 10.04 9.80 -7.57
CA PRO A 145 11.21 10.45 -8.15
C PRO A 145 12.49 9.70 -7.80
N SER A 146 13.38 9.55 -8.79
CA SER A 146 14.64 8.81 -8.63
C SER A 146 15.54 9.39 -7.53
N ARG A 147 15.43 10.70 -7.28
CA ARG A 147 16.18 11.42 -6.24
C ARG A 147 15.93 10.90 -4.83
N LYS A 148 14.78 10.26 -4.58
CA LYS A 148 14.45 9.62 -3.30
C LYS A 148 15.48 8.54 -2.90
N TYR A 149 16.19 7.98 -3.88
CA TYR A 149 17.14 6.87 -3.73
C TYR A 149 18.59 7.27 -3.99
N GLY A 150 18.88 8.57 -4.11
CA GLY A 150 20.23 9.10 -4.28
C GLY A 150 20.62 9.49 -5.71
N GLN A 151 21.79 10.11 -5.83
CA GLN A 151 22.20 10.85 -7.03
C GLN A 151 22.52 9.96 -8.25
N THR A 152 22.87 8.68 -8.05
CA THR A 152 23.22 7.77 -9.16
C THR A 152 22.01 7.46 -10.04
N LEU A 153 20.85 7.18 -9.43
CA LEU A 153 19.58 6.93 -10.12
C LEU A 153 19.04 8.16 -10.85
N VAL A 154 19.41 9.37 -10.41
CA VAL A 154 19.04 10.62 -11.10
C VAL A 154 19.59 10.65 -12.53
N ASN A 155 20.74 10.02 -12.75
CA ASN A 155 21.35 9.95 -14.09
C ASN A 155 20.60 8.98 -15.01
N ALA A 156 19.84 8.02 -14.45
CA ALA A 156 19.05 7.08 -15.24
C ALA A 156 17.75 7.72 -15.76
N GLY A 157 17.07 8.54 -14.94
CA GLY A 157 15.87 9.27 -15.33
C GLY A 157 15.21 10.02 -14.17
N PRO A 158 14.23 10.91 -14.45
CA PRO A 158 13.57 11.73 -13.43
C PRO A 158 12.79 10.95 -12.38
N SER A 159 12.12 9.86 -12.79
CA SER A 159 11.27 9.04 -11.91
C SER A 159 11.44 7.56 -12.23
N ILE A 160 11.09 6.72 -11.28
CA ILE A 160 10.96 5.29 -11.45
C ILE A 160 9.51 4.86 -11.25
N ILE A 161 9.17 3.72 -11.83
CA ILE A 161 7.92 3.02 -11.58
C ILE A 161 8.22 1.56 -11.28
N TYR A 162 7.61 1.02 -10.22
CA TYR A 162 7.80 -0.36 -9.81
C TYR A 162 6.49 -0.95 -9.30
N ASN A 163 6.34 -2.27 -9.44
CA ASN A 163 5.19 -2.99 -8.90
C ASN A 163 5.42 -3.24 -7.40
N ALA A 164 4.34 -3.19 -6.60
CA ALA A 164 4.36 -3.56 -5.19
C ALA A 164 4.95 -4.97 -4.99
N LEU A 165 4.67 -5.92 -5.91
CA LEU A 165 5.22 -7.28 -5.93
C LEU A 165 6.74 -7.34 -6.10
N ASP A 166 7.36 -6.28 -6.62
CA ASP A 166 8.81 -6.21 -6.77
C ASP A 166 9.51 -5.65 -5.52
N VAL A 167 8.79 -5.43 -4.41
CA VAL A 167 9.37 -4.99 -3.14
C VAL A 167 9.88 -6.20 -2.33
N ASP A 168 11.16 -6.20 -1.98
CA ASP A 168 11.76 -7.17 -1.06
C ASP A 168 11.58 -6.79 0.41
N MET A 169 10.48 -7.25 0.99
CA MET A 169 10.25 -7.02 2.42
C MET A 169 11.11 -7.90 3.33
N THR A 170 11.75 -8.95 2.81
CA THR A 170 12.64 -9.78 3.64
C THR A 170 13.84 -8.99 4.15
N LYS A 171 14.17 -7.87 3.49
CA LYS A 171 15.16 -6.91 3.97
C LYS A 171 14.79 -6.28 5.32
N TYR A 172 13.50 -6.15 5.61
CA TYR A 172 13.01 -5.61 6.88
C TYR A 172 12.73 -6.72 7.91
N ASN A 173 12.90 -7.98 7.52
CA ASN A 173 12.89 -9.12 8.42
C ASN A 173 14.32 -9.42 8.85
N SER A 174 14.74 -8.93 10.02
CA SER A 174 16.08 -9.19 10.52
C SER A 174 16.24 -10.66 10.93
N ASN A 175 16.75 -11.49 10.03
CA ASN A 175 17.35 -12.78 10.35
C ASN A 175 18.86 -12.82 10.03
N THR A 176 19.48 -11.71 9.59
CA THR A 176 20.91 -11.69 9.27
C THR A 176 21.63 -10.50 9.88
N ALA A 177 22.59 -10.83 10.75
CA ALA A 177 23.56 -9.95 11.35
C ALA A 177 24.49 -9.31 10.29
N PHE A 178 24.67 -7.99 10.35
CA PHE A 178 25.90 -7.37 9.87
C PHE A 178 26.70 -6.84 11.06
N ARG A 179 27.77 -7.60 11.36
CA ARG A 179 28.83 -7.37 12.35
C ARG A 179 29.00 -5.92 12.81
N SER A 180 28.63 -5.64 14.06
CA SER A 180 29.47 -4.82 14.94
C SER A 180 29.94 -5.68 16.11
N LYS A 181 31.24 -5.73 16.29
CA LYS A 181 31.98 -6.65 17.15
C LYS A 181 31.84 -6.23 18.62
N ARG A 182 31.03 -6.97 19.40
CA ARG A 182 31.22 -7.16 20.86
C ARG A 182 30.54 -8.45 21.36
N VAL A 183 31.34 -9.52 21.41
CA VAL A 183 31.46 -10.58 22.45
C VAL A 183 30.23 -10.77 23.38
N VAL A 184 29.38 -11.82 23.18
CA VAL A 184 29.27 -13.14 23.90
C VAL A 184 28.52 -13.00 25.26
N ILE A 185 27.44 -13.71 25.68
CA ILE A 185 26.94 -15.12 25.59
C ILE A 185 25.39 -15.12 25.74
N ASP A 186 24.67 -15.94 24.96
CA ASP A 186 23.78 -17.05 25.38
C ASP A 186 22.51 -17.24 24.52
N GLU A 187 22.16 -18.51 24.32
CA GLU A 187 21.21 -19.03 23.35
C GLU A 187 19.74 -19.00 23.84
N ASN A 188 18.86 -18.70 22.88
CA ASN A 188 17.39 -18.85 22.86
C ASN A 188 16.56 -17.57 23.06
N ASP A 189 15.85 -17.23 21.97
CA ASP A 189 14.78 -16.24 21.83
C ASP A 189 15.21 -14.78 21.54
N GLU A 190 15.90 -14.55 20.41
CA GLU A 190 16.21 -13.19 19.94
C GLU A 190 14.98 -12.54 19.24
N SER A 191 14.48 -11.53 19.94
CA SER A 191 13.33 -10.70 19.67
C SER A 191 13.66 -9.56 18.70
N SER A 192 13.34 -9.72 17.41
CA SER A 192 13.25 -8.61 16.46
C SER A 192 11.78 -8.32 16.17
N SER A 193 11.31 -7.13 16.53
CA SER A 193 9.91 -6.72 16.46
C SER A 193 9.74 -5.57 15.47
N PHE A 194 8.84 -5.75 14.50
CA PHE A 194 8.52 -4.77 13.44
C PHE A 194 7.93 -3.47 14.01
N CYS A 195 7.17 -3.60 15.10
CA CYS A 195 6.69 -2.53 15.96
C CYS A 195 7.48 -2.63 17.28
N GLY A 196 8.03 -1.54 17.83
CA GLY A 196 9.12 -1.51 18.83
C GLY A 196 8.84 -2.07 20.23
N LEU A 197 7.83 -2.93 20.35
CA LEU A 197 7.37 -3.55 21.58
C LEU A 197 7.99 -4.94 21.73
N ASN A 198 9.17 -5.01 22.37
CA ASN A 198 9.63 -6.26 22.95
C ASN A 198 8.63 -6.74 24.00
N LYS A 199 8.15 -8.00 23.86
CA LYS A 199 7.06 -8.61 24.64
C LYS A 199 7.20 -8.53 26.17
N ASN A 200 8.40 -8.30 26.71
CA ASN A 200 8.66 -8.46 28.14
C ASN A 200 9.07 -7.20 28.92
N GLU A 201 9.63 -6.17 28.29
CA GLU A 201 10.07 -4.94 28.99
C GLU A 201 9.34 -3.69 28.52
N ASN A 202 9.30 -3.40 27.21
CA ASN A 202 8.63 -2.20 26.69
C ASN A 202 7.11 -2.30 26.86
N GLN A 203 6.52 -3.46 26.57
CA GLN A 203 5.10 -3.72 26.83
C GLN A 203 4.79 -3.63 28.33
N LYS A 204 5.62 -4.23 29.20
CA LYS A 204 5.43 -4.10 30.65
C LYS A 204 5.65 -2.68 31.13
N ASN A 205 6.52 -1.88 30.52
CA ASN A 205 6.76 -0.50 30.93
C ASN A 205 5.65 0.43 30.45
N MET A 206 5.13 0.26 29.24
CA MET A 206 3.96 0.98 28.74
C MET A 206 2.69 0.56 29.48
N ASP A 207 2.47 -0.75 29.68
CA ASP A 207 1.37 -1.26 30.50
C ASP A 207 1.55 -0.90 31.98
N LYS A 208 2.78 -0.83 32.51
CA LYS A 208 3.06 -0.31 33.86
C LYS A 208 2.88 1.20 33.90
N GLU A 209 3.15 1.97 32.85
CA GLU A 209 2.83 3.40 32.81
C GLU A 209 1.31 3.58 32.82
N THR A 210 0.58 2.79 32.03
CA THR A 210 -0.89 2.74 32.05
C THR A 210 -1.47 2.22 33.38
N LYS A 211 -0.77 1.33 34.10
CA LYS A 211 -1.22 0.75 35.39
C LYS A 211 -0.73 1.49 36.64
N ARG A 212 0.45 2.14 36.62
CA ARG A 212 1.02 2.92 37.75
C ARG A 212 0.27 4.23 38.01
N SER A 213 -0.64 4.61 37.12
CA SER A 213 -1.39 5.86 37.21
C SER A 213 -2.51 5.89 38.27
N ILE A 214 -2.75 4.84 39.07
CA ILE A 214 -3.83 4.80 40.08
C ILE A 214 -3.40 4.00 41.34
N PRO A 215 -3.72 4.43 42.58
CA PRO A 215 -3.38 3.69 43.81
C PRO A 215 -4.03 2.31 43.89
N ASP A 216 -3.27 1.33 44.39
CA ASP A 216 -3.70 -0.04 44.69
C ASP A 216 -4.74 -0.05 45.82
N ASP A 217 -6.03 0.00 45.47
CA ASP A 217 -7.11 -0.53 46.30
C ASP A 217 -8.38 -0.64 45.44
N PHE A 218 -8.52 -1.75 44.70
CA PHE A 218 -9.83 -2.35 44.44
C PHE A 218 -9.69 -3.77 43.86
N GLU A 219 -10.35 -4.73 44.52
CA GLU A 219 -10.41 -6.13 44.14
C GLU A 219 -10.95 -6.35 42.72
N GLU A 220 -10.42 -7.41 42.09
CA GLU A 220 -10.85 -8.04 40.85
C GLU A 220 -12.34 -8.45 40.95
N LEU A 221 -13.23 -7.60 40.45
CA LEU A 221 -14.66 -7.89 40.34
C LEU A 221 -14.99 -8.37 38.94
N ASP A 222 -15.42 -9.64 38.89
CA ASP A 222 -16.02 -10.35 37.77
C ASP A 222 -16.98 -9.47 36.95
N PHE A 223 -16.73 -9.37 35.65
CA PHE A 223 -17.37 -8.46 34.72
C PHE A 223 -18.76 -8.97 34.30
N LYS A 224 -19.68 -9.07 35.27
CA LYS A 224 -21.12 -9.20 35.02
C LYS A 224 -21.89 -8.22 35.89
N SER A 225 -22.58 -7.31 35.19
CA SER A 225 -23.50 -6.31 35.71
C SER A 225 -22.86 -5.03 36.26
N ARG A 226 -22.90 -3.98 35.43
CA ARG A 226 -23.39 -2.64 35.79
C ARG A 226 -23.60 -1.84 34.50
N TYR A 227 -24.54 -2.30 33.67
CA TYR A 227 -25.23 -1.43 32.73
C TYR A 227 -26.13 -0.50 33.55
N THR A 228 -25.61 0.64 33.99
CA THR A 228 -26.49 1.77 34.29
C THR A 228 -27.14 2.16 32.97
N ARG A 229 -28.45 1.93 32.91
CA ARG A 229 -29.32 2.22 31.76
C ARG A 229 -29.25 3.72 31.44
N SER A 230 -28.28 4.12 30.62
CA SER A 230 -28.33 5.43 29.97
C SER A 230 -29.60 5.47 29.12
N LYS A 231 -30.34 6.58 29.20
CA LYS A 231 -31.59 6.77 28.47
C LYS A 231 -31.35 6.41 27.00
N ARG A 232 -32.09 5.44 26.47
CA ARG A 232 -32.26 5.27 25.03
C ARG A 232 -32.86 6.56 24.50
N GLN A 233 -32.01 7.45 24.01
CA GLN A 233 -32.43 8.56 23.20
C GLN A 233 -32.99 7.93 21.92
N THR A 234 -34.25 8.19 21.64
CA THR A 234 -34.89 7.78 20.39
C THR A 234 -34.07 8.36 19.25
N THR A 235 -33.51 7.50 18.40
CA THR A 235 -32.75 7.89 17.22
C THR A 235 -33.63 8.76 16.32
N ASP A 236 -33.29 10.03 16.26
CA ASP A 236 -33.81 10.93 15.24
C ASP A 236 -33.31 10.40 13.88
N LYS A 237 -34.21 10.18 12.93
CA LYS A 237 -33.95 9.42 11.68
C LYS A 237 -33.03 10.13 10.67
N ASN A 238 -32.33 11.18 11.08
CA ASN A 238 -31.50 12.03 10.22
C ASN A 238 -30.11 12.38 10.81
N GLU A 239 -29.68 11.76 11.92
CA GLU A 239 -28.29 11.95 12.38
C GLU A 239 -27.34 11.16 11.49
N ARG A 240 -26.54 11.86 10.69
CA ARG A 240 -25.52 11.27 9.83
C ARG A 240 -24.49 10.56 10.70
N GLU A 241 -24.09 9.36 10.27
CA GLU A 241 -23.16 8.55 11.07
C GLU A 241 -21.78 9.21 11.13
N ARG A 242 -21.25 9.36 12.35
CA ARG A 242 -19.93 9.96 12.60
C ARG A 242 -18.84 8.91 12.42
N THR A 243 -18.24 8.87 11.24
CA THR A 243 -17.24 7.85 10.84
C THR A 243 -15.84 8.43 10.60
N CYS A 244 -15.70 9.76 10.61
CA CYS A 244 -14.43 10.45 10.31
C CYS A 244 -13.60 10.71 11.57
N CYS A 245 -12.37 10.18 11.56
CA CYS A 245 -11.32 10.38 12.55
C CYS A 245 -10.33 11.44 12.03
N TYR A 246 -10.41 12.65 12.59
CA TYR A 246 -9.47 13.72 12.26
C TYR A 246 -8.10 13.51 12.91
N ILE A 247 -7.05 13.52 12.11
CA ILE A 247 -5.68 13.28 12.57
C ILE A 247 -4.83 14.54 12.52
N TYR A 248 -4.01 14.70 13.55
CA TYR A 248 -2.90 15.64 13.58
C TYR A 248 -1.62 14.91 13.15
N ILE A 249 -0.83 15.51 12.26
CA ILE A 249 0.45 14.94 11.84
C ILE A 249 1.58 15.91 12.15
N ARG A 250 2.59 15.42 12.86
CA ARG A 250 3.88 16.08 13.06
C ARG A 250 4.93 15.46 12.13
N VAL A 251 5.73 16.31 11.50
CA VAL A 251 6.91 15.92 10.75
C VAL A 251 8.14 16.29 11.58
N ASP A 252 8.93 15.28 11.93
CA ASP A 252 10.17 15.42 12.67
C ASP A 252 11.27 16.13 11.84
N PRO A 253 12.21 16.85 12.48
CA PRO A 253 13.30 17.54 11.80
C PRO A 253 14.16 16.65 10.89
N THR A 254 14.35 15.37 11.21
CA THR A 254 15.13 14.47 10.37
C THR A 254 14.38 14.08 9.09
N LEU A 255 13.06 13.93 9.17
CA LEU A 255 12.25 13.68 7.98
C LEU A 255 12.25 14.91 7.07
N TRP A 256 12.11 16.11 7.65
CA TRP A 256 12.29 17.35 6.89
C TRP A 256 13.65 17.37 6.20
N ASP A 257 14.75 17.12 6.92
CA ASP A 257 16.11 17.20 6.38
C ASP A 257 16.35 16.25 5.20
N VAL A 258 15.88 14.99 5.33
CA VAL A 258 15.98 13.98 4.27
C VAL A 258 15.19 14.41 3.03
N VAL A 259 13.94 14.86 3.20
CA VAL A 259 13.10 15.28 2.07
C VAL A 259 13.66 16.57 1.47
N TYR A 260 14.05 17.54 2.28
CA TYR A 260 14.59 18.84 1.84
C TYR A 260 15.80 18.69 0.92
N LYS A 261 16.74 17.82 1.29
CA LYS A 261 17.97 17.56 0.52
C LYS A 261 17.72 16.78 -0.75
N ASN A 262 16.87 15.74 -0.70
CA ASN A 262 16.72 14.79 -1.80
C ASN A 262 15.59 15.17 -2.75
N GLU A 263 14.39 15.36 -2.22
CA GLU A 263 13.16 15.64 -2.99
C GLU A 263 12.91 17.15 -3.11
N GLY A 264 13.26 17.93 -2.10
CA GLY A 264 12.98 19.36 -2.03
C GLY A 264 13.94 20.25 -2.82
N LEU A 265 15.02 19.68 -3.37
CA LEU A 265 16.11 20.42 -4.04
C LEU A 265 16.71 21.56 -3.20
N ASN A 266 16.68 21.44 -1.87
CA ASN A 266 17.05 22.49 -0.92
C ASN A 266 16.16 23.75 -1.02
N GLU A 267 14.89 23.58 -1.40
CA GLU A 267 13.89 24.65 -1.43
C GLU A 267 12.69 24.32 -0.56
N LYS A 268 12.14 25.33 0.13
CA LYS A 268 11.07 25.11 1.13
C LYS A 268 9.75 24.68 0.50
N GLU A 269 9.28 25.31 -0.57
CA GLU A 269 7.98 24.97 -1.18
C GLU A 269 7.96 23.53 -1.73
N PRO A 270 8.93 23.10 -2.56
CA PRO A 270 8.97 21.71 -3.02
C PRO A 270 9.02 20.69 -1.90
N THR A 271 9.77 20.98 -0.83
CA THR A 271 9.86 20.10 0.35
C THR A 271 8.50 19.93 1.00
N ILE A 272 7.75 21.02 1.19
CA ILE A 272 6.40 20.97 1.76
C ILE A 272 5.48 20.15 0.85
N HIS A 273 5.50 20.39 -0.46
CA HIS A 273 4.67 19.63 -1.40
C HIS A 273 5.01 18.14 -1.43
N ALA A 274 6.29 17.78 -1.34
CA ALA A 274 6.74 16.39 -1.25
C ALA A 274 6.25 15.72 0.04
N ILE A 275 6.40 16.38 1.19
CA ILE A 275 5.88 15.91 2.49
C ILE A 275 4.36 15.72 2.43
N VAL A 276 3.63 16.72 1.93
CA VAL A 276 2.16 16.67 1.83
C VAL A 276 1.71 15.52 0.91
N THR A 277 2.39 15.34 -0.23
CA THR A 277 2.10 14.24 -1.17
C THR A 277 2.37 12.88 -0.52
N PHE A 278 3.48 12.74 0.20
CA PHE A 278 3.82 11.53 0.95
C PHE A 278 2.73 11.20 2.00
N LEU A 279 2.34 12.18 2.84
CA LEU A 279 1.30 11.98 3.85
C LEU A 279 -0.06 11.63 3.23
N TYR A 280 -0.42 12.28 2.12
CA TYR A 280 -1.63 11.98 1.36
C TYR A 280 -1.66 10.53 0.86
N ARG A 281 -0.56 10.05 0.25
CA ARG A 281 -0.45 8.65 -0.20
C ARG A 281 -0.58 7.68 0.97
N THR A 282 0.14 7.93 2.07
CA THR A 282 0.14 7.05 3.25
C THR A 282 -1.25 6.88 3.85
N VAL A 283 -1.97 7.98 4.06
CA VAL A 283 -3.31 7.89 4.66
C VAL A 283 -4.36 7.40 3.65
N THR A 284 -4.23 7.72 2.36
CA THR A 284 -5.11 7.16 1.32
C THR A 284 -4.97 5.64 1.24
N ALA A 285 -3.75 5.12 1.35
CA ALA A 285 -3.50 3.69 1.44
C ALA A 285 -4.16 3.06 2.68
N ALA A 286 -4.02 3.69 3.87
CA ALA A 286 -4.69 3.23 5.08
C ALA A 286 -6.22 3.27 4.97
N ASN A 287 -6.78 4.33 4.40
CA ASN A 287 -8.24 4.47 4.19
C ASN A 287 -8.78 3.40 3.24
N ALA A 288 -8.01 2.95 2.26
CA ALA A 288 -8.40 1.84 1.40
C ALA A 288 -8.62 0.53 2.19
N ILE A 289 -7.95 0.37 3.33
CA ILE A 289 -8.14 -0.78 4.24
C ILE A 289 -9.31 -0.47 5.17
N TYR A 290 -9.22 0.62 5.96
CA TYR A 290 -10.18 0.91 7.03
C TYR A 290 -11.62 1.14 6.57
N ARG A 291 -11.82 1.72 5.38
CA ARG A 291 -13.18 1.96 4.86
C ARG A 291 -13.95 0.67 4.56
N SER A 292 -13.23 -0.41 4.21
CA SER A 292 -13.84 -1.72 3.96
C SER A 292 -14.17 -2.50 5.23
N LEU A 293 -13.71 -2.06 6.40
CA LEU A 293 -13.91 -2.79 7.66
C LEU A 293 -15.31 -2.56 8.23
N LYS A 294 -15.82 -3.59 8.89
CA LYS A 294 -17.04 -3.57 9.69
C LYS A 294 -16.67 -3.75 11.16
N PHE A 295 -16.71 -2.67 11.94
CA PHE A 295 -16.48 -2.76 13.39
C PHE A 295 -17.81 -3.10 14.06
N GLU A 296 -17.86 -4.22 14.78
CA GLU A 296 -19.09 -4.71 15.41
C GLU A 296 -18.86 -5.05 16.88
N SER A 297 -19.82 -4.68 17.74
CA SER A 297 -19.85 -5.08 19.14
C SER A 297 -21.25 -4.95 19.72
N ASN A 298 -21.74 -5.98 20.41
CA ASN A 298 -23.05 -6.00 21.09
C ASN A 298 -24.26 -5.61 20.19
N GLY A 299 -24.19 -5.92 18.90
CA GLY A 299 -25.23 -5.60 17.91
C GLY A 299 -25.15 -4.18 17.32
N ASP A 300 -24.25 -3.34 17.82
CA ASP A 300 -23.91 -2.06 17.20
C ASP A 300 -22.80 -2.26 16.18
N VAL A 301 -22.90 -1.54 15.07
CA VAL A 301 -21.97 -1.61 13.97
C VAL A 301 -21.52 -0.20 13.58
N LEU A 302 -20.25 -0.03 13.23
CA LEU A 302 -19.72 1.15 12.55
C LEU A 302 -19.07 0.69 11.24
N HIS A 303 -19.50 1.30 10.13
CA HIS A 303 -18.91 1.11 8.81
C HIS A 303 -18.05 2.33 8.43
N ARG A 304 -17.19 2.15 7.43
CA ARG A 304 -16.51 3.26 6.72
C ARG A 304 -15.69 4.20 7.62
N PHE A 305 -15.01 3.65 8.62
CA PHE A 305 -14.05 4.42 9.42
C PHE A 305 -13.02 5.08 8.49
N THR A 306 -12.91 6.40 8.55
CA THR A 306 -12.13 7.20 7.60
C THR A 306 -11.20 8.14 8.35
N LEU A 307 -9.91 8.09 8.04
CA LEU A 307 -8.90 9.03 8.52
C LEU A 307 -8.86 10.28 7.64
N ARG A 308 -8.79 11.47 8.23
CA ARG A 308 -8.62 12.74 7.50
C ARG A 308 -7.62 13.65 8.20
N ILE A 309 -6.69 14.24 7.46
CA ILE A 309 -5.75 15.19 8.06
C ILE A 309 -6.47 16.48 8.38
N LYS A 310 -6.37 16.91 9.63
CA LYS A 310 -6.82 18.23 10.07
C LYS A 310 -5.68 19.23 10.25
N ARG A 311 -4.49 18.79 10.66
CA ARG A 311 -3.34 19.69 10.82
C ARG A 311 -2.04 18.98 10.53
N ILE A 312 -1.13 19.68 9.86
CA ILE A 312 0.26 19.25 9.66
C ILE A 312 1.20 20.25 10.35
N ARG A 313 2.01 19.77 11.29
CA ARG A 313 3.06 20.53 11.98
C ARG A 313 4.42 20.07 11.50
N ILE A 314 5.15 20.91 10.78
CA ILE A 314 6.48 20.60 10.25
C ILE A 314 7.54 21.30 11.11
N LEU A 315 8.38 20.50 11.78
CA LEU A 315 9.56 20.97 12.49
C LEU A 315 10.77 20.90 11.55
N THR A 316 11.51 22.00 11.42
CA THR A 316 12.74 22.05 10.65
C THR A 316 13.97 22.01 11.59
N PRO A 317 15.14 21.55 11.11
CA PRO A 317 16.38 21.60 11.88
C PRO A 317 16.73 23.02 12.37
N ASP A 318 16.39 24.05 11.59
CA ASP A 318 16.60 25.45 11.97
C ASP A 318 15.75 25.81 13.20
N ASP A 319 14.53 25.28 13.32
CA ASP A 319 13.63 25.54 14.46
C ASP A 319 14.21 25.04 15.78
N CYS A 320 15.00 23.97 15.74
CA CYS A 320 15.55 23.28 16.91
C CYS A 320 16.53 24.11 17.77
N GLY A 321 16.94 25.29 17.29
CA GLY A 321 17.74 26.26 18.05
C GLY A 321 16.94 27.40 18.69
N HIS A 322 15.62 27.48 18.47
CA HIS A 322 14.81 28.62 18.90
C HIS A 322 14.19 28.45 20.29
N LYS A 323 14.16 29.54 21.06
CA LYS A 323 13.61 29.59 22.43
C LYS A 323 12.08 29.47 22.53
N ASN A 324 11.37 29.53 21.40
CA ASN A 324 9.90 29.56 21.37
C ASN A 324 9.25 28.19 21.11
N LEU A 325 10.06 27.12 21.01
CA LEU A 325 9.53 25.76 20.91
C LEU A 325 8.90 25.32 22.23
N SER A 326 7.89 24.46 22.14
CA SER A 326 7.37 23.77 23.32
C SER A 326 8.46 22.89 23.94
N LEU A 327 8.30 22.53 25.21
CA LEU A 327 9.21 21.58 25.86
C LEU A 327 9.24 20.23 25.09
N SER A 328 8.08 19.79 24.59
CA SER A 328 7.99 18.58 23.75
C SER A 328 8.81 18.74 22.47
N GLU A 329 8.58 19.80 21.71
CA GLU A 329 9.27 20.06 20.44
C GLU A 329 10.79 20.18 20.64
N THR A 330 11.23 20.85 21.70
CA THR A 330 12.65 20.99 22.06
C THR A 330 13.30 19.63 22.31
N ASN A 331 12.59 18.71 22.96
CA ASN A 331 13.11 17.38 23.23
C ASN A 331 13.08 16.47 21.99
N ILE A 332 12.08 16.62 21.11
CA ILE A 332 12.01 15.94 19.81
C ILE A 332 13.20 16.32 18.92
N CYS A 333 13.67 17.57 19.00
CA CYS A 333 14.81 18.06 18.22
C CYS A 333 16.17 17.39 18.54
N ARG A 334 16.28 16.57 19.59
CA ARG A 334 17.53 15.87 19.92
C ARG A 334 17.89 14.84 18.84
N SER A 335 19.16 14.72 18.50
CA SER A 335 19.63 13.84 17.41
C SER A 335 19.47 12.35 17.72
N PHE A 336 19.65 11.95 18.98
CA PHE A 336 19.53 10.56 19.41
C PHE A 336 18.33 10.40 20.32
N LEU A 337 17.25 9.87 19.76
CA LEU A 337 16.03 9.53 20.48
C LEU A 337 15.66 8.10 20.12
N ASP A 338 15.38 7.29 21.14
CA ASP A 338 14.74 6.00 20.95
C ASP A 338 13.25 6.18 20.57
N SER A 339 12.65 5.15 19.98
CA SER A 339 11.25 5.15 19.54
C SER A 339 10.29 5.46 20.70
N ASN A 340 10.50 4.85 21.87
CA ASN A 340 9.70 5.09 23.07
C ASN A 340 9.80 6.54 23.56
N VAL A 341 11.02 7.08 23.55
CA VAL A 341 11.27 8.46 23.99
C VAL A 341 10.64 9.45 23.02
N LEU A 342 10.72 9.20 21.71
CA LEU A 342 10.07 10.04 20.70
C LEU A 342 8.54 10.04 20.88
N LEU A 343 7.93 8.85 21.02
CA LEU A 343 6.48 8.75 21.26
C LEU A 343 6.08 9.43 22.57
N THR A 344 6.87 9.27 23.63
CA THR A 344 6.60 9.89 24.93
C THR A 344 6.60 11.41 24.83
N TRP A 345 7.62 12.01 24.18
CA TRP A 345 7.64 13.46 23.98
C TRP A 345 6.53 13.94 23.06
N HIS A 346 6.20 13.19 22.00
CA HIS A 346 5.05 13.53 21.17
C HIS A 346 3.76 13.54 22.00
N SER A 347 3.55 12.52 22.83
CA SER A 347 2.40 12.37 23.74
C SER A 347 2.33 13.44 24.84
N ALA A 348 3.40 14.18 25.10
CA ALA A 348 3.44 15.23 26.12
C ALA A 348 2.71 16.53 25.73
N GLU A 349 2.11 16.58 24.54
CA GLU A 349 1.24 17.68 24.11
C GLU A 349 -0.24 17.34 24.23
N ASP A 350 -1.08 18.37 24.17
CA ASP A 350 -2.53 18.20 24.18
C ASP A 350 -3.06 17.99 22.76
N PHE A 351 -3.53 16.77 22.49
CA PHE A 351 -4.18 16.40 21.24
C PHE A 351 -5.66 16.03 21.42
N SER A 352 -6.29 16.50 22.49
CA SER A 352 -7.69 16.19 22.84
C SER A 352 -8.70 16.60 21.75
N ASP A 353 -8.34 17.54 20.87
CA ASP A 353 -9.17 18.03 19.76
C ASP A 353 -9.10 17.13 18.51
N TYR A 354 -8.19 16.15 18.51
CA TYR A 354 -7.98 15.23 17.41
C TYR A 354 -8.38 13.81 17.81
N CYS A 355 -8.76 13.01 16.83
CA CYS A 355 -9.01 11.60 17.04
C CYS A 355 -7.70 10.83 17.26
N LEU A 356 -6.68 11.13 16.45
CA LEU A 356 -5.32 10.61 16.60
C LEU A 356 -4.28 11.71 16.31
N ALA A 357 -3.09 11.55 16.87
CA ALA A 357 -1.93 12.40 16.58
C ALA A 357 -0.70 11.53 16.27
N TYR A 358 -0.07 11.75 15.12
CA TYR A 358 1.07 10.96 14.68
C TYR A 358 2.31 11.82 14.44
N ILE A 359 3.49 11.29 14.77
CA ILE A 359 4.77 11.85 14.35
C ILE A 359 5.44 10.95 13.31
N PHE A 360 5.82 11.55 12.18
CA PHE A 360 6.55 10.89 11.11
C PHE A 360 8.01 11.33 11.15
N ALA A 361 8.93 10.37 11.22
CA ALA A 361 10.35 10.60 11.35
C ALA A 361 11.17 9.90 10.25
N ALA A 362 12.42 10.32 10.11
CA ALA A 362 13.44 9.60 9.36
C ALA A 362 14.59 9.28 10.31
N ARG A 363 14.30 8.41 11.30
CA ARG A 363 15.24 8.02 12.36
C ARG A 363 15.40 6.50 12.34
N ASP A 364 16.62 6.03 12.51
CA ASP A 364 16.87 4.59 12.63
C ASP A 364 16.78 4.21 14.10
N PHE A 365 15.72 3.48 14.48
CA PHE A 365 15.49 3.07 15.86
C PHE A 365 16.11 1.70 16.14
N GLY A 366 16.31 1.42 17.43
CA GLY A 366 16.78 0.11 17.90
C GLY A 366 15.85 -1.02 17.45
N ASP A 367 16.44 -2.22 17.32
CA ASP A 367 15.74 -3.47 17.01
C ASP A 367 14.95 -3.49 15.69
N GLY A 368 15.21 -2.54 14.79
CA GLY A 368 14.50 -2.42 13.52
C GLY A 368 13.07 -1.89 13.65
N THR A 369 12.78 -1.17 14.74
CA THR A 369 11.46 -0.59 15.00
C THR A 369 11.04 0.40 13.90
N LEU A 370 9.89 0.16 13.27
CA LEU A 370 9.32 1.05 12.25
C LEU A 370 8.18 1.93 12.78
N GLY A 371 7.47 1.45 13.80
CA GLY A 371 6.27 2.06 14.34
C GLY A 371 6.13 1.81 15.84
N LEU A 372 5.39 2.70 16.50
CA LEU A 372 4.95 2.55 17.89
C LEU A 372 3.68 3.38 18.14
N ALA A 373 2.68 2.81 18.81
CA ALA A 373 1.44 3.50 19.15
C ALA A 373 0.89 3.09 20.51
N TRP A 374 0.15 4.00 21.16
CA TRP A 374 -0.61 3.68 22.36
C TRP A 374 -1.86 2.88 22.00
N MET A 375 -2.01 1.71 22.62
CA MET A 375 -3.09 0.80 22.27
C MET A 375 -4.43 1.25 22.84
N GLY A 376 -5.50 1.12 22.04
CA GLY A 376 -6.87 1.31 22.50
C GLY A 376 -7.34 0.19 23.42
N SER A 377 -8.16 0.52 24.41
CA SER A 377 -8.75 -0.50 25.29
C SER A 377 -10.11 -0.07 25.83
N VAL A 378 -10.94 -1.06 26.14
CA VAL A 378 -12.22 -0.91 26.87
C VAL A 378 -12.10 -1.27 28.35
N ALA A 379 -10.91 -1.64 28.84
CA ALA A 379 -10.72 -1.91 30.26
C ALA A 379 -10.77 -0.59 31.06
N SER A 380 -11.47 -0.59 32.20
CA SER A 380 -11.72 0.61 33.02
C SER A 380 -10.46 1.32 33.50
N ASN A 381 -9.34 0.60 33.60
CA ASN A 381 -8.06 1.11 34.10
C ASN A 381 -7.02 1.21 32.97
N SER A 382 -7.43 1.09 31.71
CA SER A 382 -6.55 1.19 30.56
C SER A 382 -6.86 2.46 29.77
N ARG A 383 -5.81 3.18 29.37
CA ARG A 383 -5.88 4.44 28.64
C ARG A 383 -5.13 4.30 27.33
N GLY A 384 -5.55 5.08 26.34
CA GLY A 384 -4.90 5.12 25.04
C GLY A 384 -5.84 4.80 23.89
N GLY A 385 -5.30 4.98 22.68
CA GLY A 385 -6.00 4.79 21.43
C GLY A 385 -6.87 5.98 21.03
N ILE A 386 -7.76 5.74 20.06
CA ILE A 386 -8.59 6.80 19.48
C ILE A 386 -9.40 7.56 20.53
N CYS A 387 -9.56 8.87 20.30
CA CYS A 387 -10.38 9.78 21.12
C CYS A 387 -9.97 9.87 22.60
N GLU A 388 -8.74 9.52 22.96
CA GLU A 388 -8.23 9.70 24.31
C GLU A 388 -8.01 11.19 24.63
N LYS A 389 -8.48 11.63 25.80
CA LYS A 389 -8.31 13.00 26.29
C LYS A 389 -7.02 13.16 27.09
N SER A 390 -6.52 14.39 27.12
CA SER A 390 -5.34 14.73 27.90
C SER A 390 -5.53 14.46 29.39
N SER A 391 -4.50 13.97 30.06
CA SER A 391 -4.53 13.66 31.48
C SER A 391 -3.20 13.85 32.15
N LYS A 392 -3.24 14.09 33.46
CA LYS A 392 -2.03 14.17 34.29
C LYS A 392 -1.57 12.76 34.60
N ASP A 393 -0.41 12.40 34.05
CA ASP A 393 0.31 11.16 34.26
C ASP A 393 1.55 11.39 35.15
N MET A 394 2.13 10.32 35.69
CA MET A 394 3.33 10.38 36.52
C MET A 394 4.52 9.80 35.74
N TYR A 395 5.48 10.66 35.35
CA TYR A 395 6.70 10.24 34.66
C TYR A 395 7.91 10.57 35.53
N GLU A 396 8.74 9.55 35.84
CA GLU A 396 9.92 9.67 36.72
C GLU A 396 9.66 10.43 38.04
N GLY A 397 8.48 10.25 38.63
CA GLY A 397 8.12 10.91 39.89
C GLY A 397 7.55 12.34 39.75
N GLN A 398 7.41 12.86 38.52
CA GLN A 398 6.82 14.18 38.24
C GLN A 398 5.46 14.04 37.57
N ARG A 399 4.54 14.98 37.88
CA ARG A 399 3.23 15.05 37.22
C ARG A 399 3.41 15.72 35.85
N VAL A 400 3.27 14.95 34.79
CA VAL A 400 3.32 15.42 33.40
C VAL A 400 1.95 15.27 32.76
N THR A 401 1.55 16.22 31.93
CA THR A 401 0.31 16.07 31.17
C THR A 401 0.63 15.31 29.88
N LYS A 402 -0.09 14.22 29.61
CA LYS A 402 0.03 13.42 28.38
C LYS A 402 -1.32 13.18 27.73
N THR A 403 -1.31 13.03 26.40
CA THR A 403 -2.45 12.57 25.59
C THR A 403 -2.03 11.30 24.86
N LEU A 404 -2.75 10.20 25.09
CA LEU A 404 -2.35 8.86 24.63
C LEU A 404 -3.13 8.40 23.38
N ASN A 405 -3.66 9.35 22.58
CA ASN A 405 -4.21 9.11 21.25
C ASN A 405 -3.11 9.22 20.18
N THR A 406 -1.89 8.78 20.50
CA THR A 406 -0.68 9.09 19.76
C THR A 406 0.02 7.86 19.18
N GLY A 407 0.70 8.08 18.06
CA GLY A 407 1.57 7.10 17.42
C GLY A 407 2.78 7.75 16.75
N MET A 408 3.75 6.93 16.36
CA MET A 408 4.92 7.34 15.60
C MET A 408 5.25 6.31 14.53
N ILE A 409 5.76 6.79 13.39
CA ILE A 409 6.35 5.93 12.37
C ILE A 409 7.68 6.53 11.87
N THR A 410 8.58 5.67 11.41
CA THR A 410 9.81 6.07 10.74
C THR A 410 9.90 5.52 9.32
N VAL A 411 10.48 6.31 8.43
CA VAL A 411 10.79 5.91 7.04
C VAL A 411 12.21 5.39 6.88
N ILE A 412 12.97 5.21 7.98
CA ILE A 412 14.33 4.66 7.96
C ILE A 412 14.39 3.39 8.81
N ASN A 413 15.04 2.37 8.26
CA ASN A 413 15.35 1.12 8.94
C ASN A 413 16.72 0.63 8.50
N HIS A 414 17.60 0.31 9.45
CA HIS A 414 18.97 -0.10 9.19
C HIS A 414 19.68 0.86 8.22
N ASN A 415 19.61 2.15 8.53
CA ASN A 415 20.13 3.28 7.75
C ASN A 415 19.66 3.36 6.29
N THR A 416 18.60 2.64 5.94
CA THR A 416 18.03 2.61 4.60
C THR A 416 16.62 3.19 4.65
N ARG A 417 16.25 4.00 3.65
CA ARG A 417 14.86 4.42 3.49
C ARG A 417 13.97 3.25 3.13
N THR A 418 12.85 3.10 3.84
CA THR A 418 11.84 2.08 3.58
C THR A 418 11.08 2.37 2.28
N SER A 419 10.55 1.32 1.66
CA SER A 419 9.64 1.48 0.51
C SER A 419 8.31 2.12 0.94
N SER A 420 7.60 2.73 -0.01
CA SER A 420 6.30 3.34 0.30
C SER A 420 5.25 2.33 0.74
N LEU A 421 5.19 1.16 0.12
CA LEU A 421 4.35 0.04 0.56
C LEU A 421 4.60 -0.31 2.03
N MET A 422 5.87 -0.40 2.44
CA MET A 422 6.22 -0.72 3.83
C MET A 422 5.76 0.37 4.80
N THR A 423 5.93 1.63 4.43
CA THR A 423 5.49 2.77 5.24
C THR A 423 3.97 2.83 5.36
N GLU A 424 3.25 2.57 4.26
CA GLU A 424 1.79 2.52 4.20
C GLU A 424 1.22 1.41 5.12
N LEU A 425 1.79 0.21 5.06
CA LEU A 425 1.40 -0.91 5.93
C LEU A 425 1.77 -0.68 7.39
N THR A 426 2.94 -0.09 7.66
CA THR A 426 3.35 0.28 9.03
C THR A 426 2.36 1.26 9.64
N PHE A 427 1.98 2.30 8.90
CA PHE A 427 0.99 3.27 9.39
C PHE A 427 -0.36 2.60 9.70
N ALA A 428 -0.84 1.70 8.83
CA ALA A 428 -2.05 0.92 9.08
C ALA A 428 -1.92 0.00 10.31
N HIS A 429 -0.78 -0.65 10.52
CA HIS A 429 -0.51 -1.46 11.71
C HIS A 429 -0.62 -0.64 13.00
N GLU A 430 0.05 0.51 13.05
CA GLU A 430 0.04 1.37 14.23
C GLU A 430 -1.36 1.96 14.51
N VAL A 431 -2.14 2.27 13.47
CA VAL A 431 -3.54 2.69 13.66
C VAL A 431 -4.37 1.53 14.20
N GLY A 432 -4.08 0.28 13.80
CA GLY A 432 -4.71 -0.93 14.36
C GLY A 432 -4.51 -1.05 15.87
N HIS A 433 -3.31 -0.78 16.37
CA HIS A 433 -3.05 -0.68 17.80
C HIS A 433 -3.90 0.41 18.48
N ASN A 434 -3.96 1.61 17.91
CA ASN A 434 -4.81 2.69 18.46
C ASN A 434 -6.30 2.33 18.49
N LEU A 435 -6.75 1.46 17.59
CA LEU A 435 -8.12 0.93 17.58
C LEU A 435 -8.30 -0.25 18.53
N GLY A 436 -7.22 -0.79 19.12
CA GLY A 436 -7.25 -1.81 20.17
C GLY A 436 -6.81 -3.20 19.74
N ALA A 437 -6.32 -3.39 18.52
CA ALA A 437 -5.76 -4.67 18.11
C ALA A 437 -4.41 -4.92 18.81
N GLU A 438 -4.26 -6.13 19.36
CA GLU A 438 -2.97 -6.68 19.78
C GLU A 438 -2.28 -7.35 18.58
N HIS A 439 -1.03 -7.78 18.74
CA HIS A 439 -0.37 -8.57 17.69
C HIS A 439 -1.04 -9.93 17.51
N ASP A 440 -1.21 -10.33 16.25
CA ASP A 440 -1.70 -11.67 15.92
C ASP A 440 -0.67 -12.73 16.37
N ASP A 441 -1.14 -13.68 17.18
CA ASP A 441 -0.37 -14.86 17.56
C ASP A 441 -0.41 -15.92 16.44
N GLU A 442 0.17 -17.10 16.67
CA GLU A 442 0.18 -18.17 15.65
C GLU A 442 -1.23 -18.67 15.28
N LYS A 443 -2.22 -18.51 16.17
CA LYS A 443 -3.61 -18.94 15.91
C LYS A 443 -4.33 -17.91 15.04
N CYS A 444 -4.08 -16.63 15.30
CA CYS A 444 -4.69 -15.50 14.60
C CYS A 444 -3.94 -15.12 13.31
N GLY A 445 -2.68 -15.52 13.18
CA GLY A 445 -1.82 -15.20 12.03
C GLY A 445 -2.23 -15.84 10.70
N GLY A 446 -3.24 -16.72 10.71
CA GLY A 446 -3.80 -17.37 9.53
C GLY A 446 -2.92 -18.47 8.93
N ASP A 447 -3.40 -19.06 7.83
CA ASP A 447 -2.58 -19.93 6.99
C ASP A 447 -1.48 -19.08 6.32
N THR A 448 -0.22 -19.44 6.55
CA THR A 448 0.95 -18.75 5.98
C THR A 448 0.98 -18.81 4.45
N THR A 449 0.19 -19.70 3.84
CA THR A 449 0.01 -19.81 2.39
C THR A 449 -0.49 -18.51 1.74
N TYR A 450 -1.29 -17.71 2.46
CA TYR A 450 -1.79 -16.40 2.00
C TYR A 450 -1.13 -15.23 2.74
N GLY A 451 0.03 -15.48 3.34
CA GLY A 451 0.77 -14.55 4.18
C GLY A 451 0.06 -14.18 5.48
N HIS A 452 0.72 -13.34 6.27
CA HIS A 452 0.20 -12.90 7.56
C HIS A 452 -0.67 -11.63 7.46
N TYR A 453 -1.55 -11.43 8.42
CA TYR A 453 -2.38 -10.22 8.51
C TYR A 453 -1.60 -8.98 8.94
N ILE A 454 -2.21 -7.80 8.81
CA ILE A 454 -1.61 -6.51 9.15
C ILE A 454 -1.02 -6.48 10.56
N MET A 455 -1.68 -7.09 11.55
CA MET A 455 -1.25 -7.07 12.96
C MET A 455 -0.20 -8.13 13.31
N TYR A 456 0.43 -8.76 12.32
CA TYR A 456 1.54 -9.65 12.58
C TYR A 456 2.73 -8.90 13.20
N ARG A 457 3.35 -9.50 14.21
CA ARG A 457 4.43 -8.85 15.00
C ARG A 457 5.74 -8.61 14.24
N ARG A 458 5.89 -9.17 13.04
CA ARG A 458 7.08 -9.02 12.18
C ARG A 458 6.68 -8.43 10.83
N ALA A 459 7.67 -7.96 10.06
CA ALA A 459 7.43 -7.42 8.74
C ALA A 459 6.77 -8.46 7.84
N THR A 460 5.57 -8.14 7.37
CA THR A 460 4.90 -8.94 6.35
C THR A 460 5.44 -8.58 4.97
N THR A 461 5.26 -9.48 4.01
CA THR A 461 5.76 -9.26 2.65
C THR A 461 4.99 -8.15 1.92
N GLY A 462 3.81 -7.77 2.40
CA GLY A 462 2.94 -6.82 1.72
C GLY A 462 2.42 -7.30 0.36
N LEU A 463 2.73 -8.55 -0.03
CA LEU A 463 2.47 -9.12 -1.35
C LEU A 463 1.31 -10.12 -1.34
N GLU A 464 1.06 -10.71 -0.19
CA GLU A 464 0.09 -11.79 -0.05
C GLU A 464 -1.29 -11.24 0.31
N GLU A 465 -2.32 -12.01 -0.01
CA GLU A 465 -3.73 -11.60 0.12
C GLU A 465 -4.11 -11.13 1.53
N ASN A 466 -3.48 -11.66 2.59
CA ASN A 466 -3.77 -11.24 3.95
C ASN A 466 -3.03 -9.97 4.38
N ASN A 467 -1.96 -9.56 3.68
CA ASN A 467 -1.10 -8.47 4.16
C ASN A 467 -1.78 -7.09 4.12
N ASN A 468 -2.93 -6.96 3.42
CA ASN A 468 -3.78 -5.78 3.41
C ASN A 468 -5.11 -5.99 4.15
N LYS A 469 -5.22 -7.06 4.96
CA LYS A 469 -6.42 -7.39 5.76
C LYS A 469 -6.07 -7.48 7.25
N PHE A 470 -7.08 -7.27 8.08
CA PHE A 470 -7.02 -7.58 9.50
C PHE A 470 -7.54 -9.00 9.74
N SER A 471 -6.94 -9.70 10.70
CA SER A 471 -7.43 -11.01 11.14
C SER A 471 -8.77 -10.85 11.89
N ASN A 472 -9.52 -11.95 12.03
CA ASN A 472 -10.72 -11.94 12.87
C ASN A 472 -10.39 -11.57 14.33
N CYS A 473 -9.25 -12.02 14.86
CA CYS A 473 -8.83 -11.67 16.21
C CYS A 473 -8.58 -10.16 16.38
N SER A 474 -7.94 -9.55 15.38
CA SER A 474 -7.75 -8.10 15.35
C SER A 474 -9.09 -7.37 15.33
N MET A 475 -10.03 -7.83 14.50
CA MET A 475 -11.38 -7.26 14.41
C MET A 475 -12.18 -7.41 15.72
N ASP A 476 -12.08 -8.56 16.39
CA ASP A 476 -12.75 -8.83 17.68
C ASP A 476 -12.25 -7.91 18.80
N LYS A 477 -11.02 -7.43 18.70
CA LYS A 477 -10.42 -6.48 19.65
C LYS A 477 -10.73 -5.03 19.29
N MET A 478 -10.70 -4.68 18.00
CA MET A 478 -10.97 -3.32 17.55
C MET A 478 -12.46 -2.93 17.67
N GLY A 479 -13.36 -3.85 17.33
CA GLY A 479 -14.81 -3.62 17.34
C GLY A 479 -15.31 -2.99 18.65
N PRO A 480 -15.05 -3.60 19.82
CA PRO A 480 -15.46 -3.05 21.12
C PRO A 480 -14.93 -1.63 21.41
N VAL A 481 -13.69 -1.31 21.05
CA VAL A 481 -13.10 0.03 21.28
C VAL A 481 -13.80 1.07 20.40
N VAL A 482 -13.94 0.79 19.11
CA VAL A 482 -14.57 1.70 18.15
C VAL A 482 -16.04 1.94 18.51
N ILE A 483 -16.77 0.88 18.85
CA ILE A 483 -18.18 1.00 19.28
C ILE A 483 -18.29 1.72 20.63
N SER A 484 -17.35 1.54 21.55
CA SER A 484 -17.34 2.29 22.81
C SER A 484 -17.10 3.78 22.60
N VAL A 485 -16.28 4.17 21.62
CA VAL A 485 -16.15 5.57 21.21
C VAL A 485 -17.43 6.08 20.56
N LYS A 486 -18.01 5.34 19.61
CA LYS A 486 -19.26 5.71 18.92
C LYS A 486 -20.38 6.01 19.91
N ASN A 487 -20.54 5.15 20.90
CA ASN A 487 -21.65 5.18 21.86
C ASN A 487 -21.29 5.85 23.20
N GLU A 488 -20.10 6.43 23.33
CA GLU A 488 -19.59 7.06 24.57
C GLU A 488 -19.67 6.15 25.81
N LEU A 489 -19.23 4.90 25.64
CA LEU A 489 -19.24 3.88 26.69
C LEU A 489 -17.89 3.81 27.41
N VAL A 490 -17.93 3.30 28.64
CA VAL A 490 -16.72 3.01 29.45
C VAL A 490 -15.77 4.22 29.59
N GLY A 491 -16.33 5.42 29.68
CA GLY A 491 -15.56 6.66 29.84
C GLY A 491 -14.88 7.16 28.55
N LYS A 492 -15.10 6.50 27.40
CA LYS A 492 -14.68 7.01 26.09
C LYS A 492 -15.62 8.12 25.61
N VAL A 493 -15.08 9.09 24.89
CA VAL A 493 -15.83 10.23 24.32
C VAL A 493 -15.86 10.10 22.81
N ASN A 494 -16.99 10.40 22.18
CA ASN A 494 -17.10 10.34 20.73
C ASN A 494 -16.45 11.59 20.12
N CYS A 495 -15.22 11.43 19.64
CA CYS A 495 -14.51 12.47 18.89
C CYS A 495 -14.63 12.29 17.36
N LEU A 496 -15.35 11.26 16.90
CA LEU A 496 -15.60 11.06 15.48
C LEU A 496 -16.59 12.12 14.98
N THR A 497 -16.47 12.45 13.71
CA THR A 497 -17.29 13.49 13.07
C THR A 497 -17.96 12.94 11.83
N GLU A 498 -18.96 13.66 11.34
CA GLU A 498 -19.51 13.41 10.01
C GLU A 498 -18.42 13.61 8.97
N CYS A 499 -18.20 12.62 8.10
CA CYS A 499 -17.39 12.86 6.92
C CYS A 499 -18.12 13.84 6.01
N SER A 500 -17.55 15.03 5.79
CA SER A 500 -18.10 15.99 4.81
C SER A 500 -18.30 15.27 3.48
N GLN A 501 -19.54 15.30 2.98
CA GLN A 501 -20.08 14.44 1.93
C GLN A 501 -19.24 14.35 0.65
N VAL A 502 -18.37 13.33 0.55
CA VAL A 502 -17.99 12.73 -0.73
C VAL A 502 -17.90 11.23 -0.49
N GLY A 503 -18.92 10.49 -0.94
CA GLY A 503 -18.89 9.04 -0.95
C GLY A 503 -17.80 8.55 -1.91
N TYR A 504 -17.10 7.49 -1.54
CA TYR A 504 -16.13 6.82 -2.38
C TYR A 504 -16.85 5.75 -3.20
N CYS A 505 -17.17 6.13 -4.44
CA CYS A 505 -17.76 5.22 -5.39
C CYS A 505 -16.77 4.10 -5.76
N GLY A 506 -17.19 2.84 -5.58
CA GLY A 506 -16.42 1.65 -5.99
C GLY A 506 -15.98 0.77 -4.84
N ASN A 507 -16.39 1.06 -3.61
CA ASN A 507 -16.14 0.19 -2.45
C ASN A 507 -17.28 -0.79 -2.17
N ARG A 508 -18.23 -0.92 -3.10
CA ARG A 508 -19.40 -1.81 -3.05
C ARG A 508 -20.40 -1.49 -1.94
N ASN A 509 -20.42 -0.25 -1.47
CA ASN A 509 -21.27 0.13 -0.37
C ASN A 509 -21.91 1.50 -0.62
N VAL A 510 -23.24 1.54 -0.73
CA VAL A 510 -23.99 2.72 -1.17
C VAL A 510 -23.97 3.85 -0.13
N GLU A 511 -23.33 4.98 -0.44
CA GLU A 511 -23.24 6.18 0.44
C GLU A 511 -24.35 7.22 0.17
N ASP A 512 -24.45 8.28 0.98
CA ASP A 512 -25.53 9.30 0.87
C ASP A 512 -25.56 10.06 -0.48
N ASN A 513 -24.44 10.08 -1.22
CA ASN A 513 -24.32 10.68 -2.55
C ASN A 513 -24.39 9.66 -3.70
N GLU A 514 -24.70 8.40 -3.38
CA GLU A 514 -24.73 7.27 -4.30
C GLU A 514 -26.13 6.63 -4.29
N GLU A 515 -26.62 6.23 -5.45
CA GLU A 515 -27.90 5.53 -5.56
C GLU A 515 -27.72 4.01 -5.49
N CYS A 516 -26.51 3.55 -5.78
CA CYS A 516 -26.04 2.17 -5.76
C CYS A 516 -24.50 2.15 -5.77
N ASP A 517 -23.85 1.05 -5.43
CA ASP A 517 -22.40 0.89 -5.58
C ASP A 517 -22.09 -0.60 -5.75
N CYS A 518 -21.84 -1.02 -6.98
CA CYS A 518 -21.50 -2.40 -7.32
C CYS A 518 -19.99 -2.66 -7.36
N GLY A 519 -19.15 -1.68 -7.02
CA GLY A 519 -17.71 -1.75 -7.14
C GLY A 519 -17.18 -1.21 -8.48
N PHE A 520 -15.88 -1.43 -8.73
CA PHE A 520 -15.23 -1.11 -10.00
C PHE A 520 -15.73 -1.99 -11.14
N ILE A 521 -15.52 -1.63 -12.40
CA ILE A 521 -16.14 -2.38 -13.51
C ILE A 521 -15.70 -3.85 -13.58
N SER A 522 -14.47 -4.16 -13.14
CA SER A 522 -13.96 -5.54 -13.12
C SER A 522 -14.68 -6.44 -12.12
N GLU A 523 -15.41 -5.82 -11.21
CA GLU A 523 -16.02 -6.42 -10.04
C GLU A 523 -17.55 -6.28 -10.03
N CYS A 524 -18.07 -5.27 -10.72
CA CYS A 524 -19.49 -4.97 -10.82
C CYS A 524 -20.17 -5.95 -11.78
N THR A 525 -20.86 -6.93 -11.19
CA THR A 525 -21.77 -7.85 -11.91
C THR A 525 -23.21 -7.34 -11.93
N ASP A 526 -23.47 -6.15 -11.40
CA ASP A 526 -24.80 -5.56 -11.22
C ASP A 526 -25.21 -4.75 -12.46
N ASP A 527 -26.21 -5.24 -13.19
CA ASP A 527 -26.71 -4.57 -14.38
C ASP A 527 -27.50 -3.29 -14.07
N CYS A 528 -27.91 -3.06 -12.83
CA CYS A 528 -28.75 -1.96 -12.40
C CYS A 528 -27.97 -0.71 -11.98
N CYS A 529 -26.68 -0.88 -11.70
CA CYS A 529 -25.81 0.18 -11.20
C CYS A 529 -24.74 0.55 -12.21
N TYR A 530 -24.40 1.84 -12.30
CA TYR A 530 -23.18 2.27 -12.96
C TYR A 530 -21.96 1.96 -12.06
N PRO A 531 -20.95 1.23 -12.54
CA PRO A 531 -19.76 0.90 -11.77
C PRO A 531 -18.92 2.15 -11.47
N ALA A 532 -18.00 2.01 -10.52
CA ALA A 532 -16.97 3.02 -10.29
C ALA A 532 -15.90 2.97 -11.40
N GLY A 533 -15.76 4.07 -12.13
CA GLY A 533 -14.86 4.17 -13.29
C GLY A 533 -15.57 4.03 -14.64
N GLY A 534 -14.80 4.21 -15.72
CA GLY A 534 -15.26 3.93 -17.09
C GLY A 534 -15.71 5.10 -17.94
N PRO A 535 -16.29 4.80 -19.13
CA PRO A 535 -16.86 5.81 -20.01
C PRO A 535 -17.90 6.66 -19.27
N ASP A 536 -18.69 6.02 -18.42
CA ASP A 536 -19.76 6.62 -17.62
C ASP A 536 -19.32 6.99 -16.18
N ALA A 537 -18.03 7.19 -15.90
CA ALA A 537 -17.52 7.45 -14.55
C ALA A 537 -18.18 8.62 -13.79
N LYS A 538 -18.78 9.59 -14.52
CA LYS A 538 -19.59 10.68 -13.93
C LYS A 538 -20.93 10.21 -13.34
N LEU A 539 -21.44 9.10 -13.84
CA LEU A 539 -22.62 8.40 -13.37
C LEU A 539 -22.27 7.25 -12.44
N GLY A 540 -20.97 7.03 -12.15
CA GLY A 540 -20.52 6.01 -11.22
C GLY A 540 -21.30 6.08 -9.91
N CYS A 541 -21.76 4.92 -9.46
CA CYS A 541 -22.58 4.77 -8.26
C CYS A 541 -23.97 5.45 -8.34
N LYS A 542 -24.52 5.54 -9.56
CA LYS A 542 -25.92 5.90 -9.84
C LYS A 542 -26.67 4.77 -10.53
N LEU A 543 -27.99 4.78 -10.43
CA LEU A 543 -28.83 3.78 -11.09
C LEU A 543 -28.84 3.99 -12.60
N LYS A 544 -28.81 2.88 -13.36
CA LYS A 544 -28.99 2.95 -14.81
C LYS A 544 -30.41 3.38 -15.18
N PRO A 545 -30.62 4.00 -16.36
CA PRO A 545 -31.95 4.39 -16.81
C PRO A 545 -32.93 3.21 -16.81
N GLY A 546 -34.05 3.34 -16.09
CA GLY A 546 -35.08 2.30 -15.96
C GLY A 546 -34.93 1.40 -14.73
N ALA A 547 -33.80 1.44 -14.02
CA ALA A 547 -33.63 0.76 -12.74
C ALA A 547 -34.35 1.53 -11.62
N ARG A 548 -35.09 0.81 -10.78
CA ARG A 548 -35.76 1.35 -9.57
C ARG A 548 -34.99 1.07 -8.29
N CYS A 549 -34.10 0.09 -8.33
CA CYS A 549 -33.17 -0.27 -7.28
C CYS A 549 -31.98 -1.01 -7.89
N SER A 550 -30.96 -1.29 -7.09
CA SER A 550 -29.84 -2.15 -7.44
C SER A 550 -29.63 -3.18 -6.30
N PRO A 551 -29.27 -4.44 -6.61
CA PRO A 551 -28.88 -5.45 -5.63
C PRO A 551 -27.81 -4.97 -4.63
N SER A 552 -26.92 -4.05 -5.04
CA SER A 552 -25.93 -3.44 -4.13
C SER A 552 -26.53 -2.64 -2.96
N LYS A 553 -27.78 -2.14 -3.09
CA LYS A 553 -28.48 -1.46 -1.98
C LYS A 553 -29.05 -2.40 -0.93
N GLY A 554 -29.21 -3.69 -1.24
CA GLY A 554 -29.72 -4.68 -0.30
C GLY A 554 -30.52 -5.81 -0.97
N PRO A 555 -30.82 -6.88 -0.21
CA PRO A 555 -31.34 -8.13 -0.74
C PRO A 555 -32.80 -8.09 -1.22
N CYS A 556 -33.50 -6.96 -1.05
CA CYS A 556 -34.87 -6.77 -1.53
C CYS A 556 -34.95 -6.20 -2.95
N CYS A 557 -33.83 -6.03 -3.64
CA CYS A 557 -33.81 -5.69 -5.05
C CYS A 557 -33.55 -6.92 -5.91
N SER A 558 -34.35 -7.10 -6.95
CA SER A 558 -34.15 -8.16 -7.94
C SER A 558 -33.05 -7.81 -8.94
N ASP A 559 -32.48 -8.83 -9.58
CA ASP A 559 -31.51 -8.67 -10.68
C ASP A 559 -32.12 -7.97 -11.91
N GLN A 560 -33.46 -7.87 -11.98
CA GLN A 560 -34.17 -7.09 -12.99
C GLN A 560 -34.34 -5.62 -12.60
N CYS A 561 -33.59 -5.14 -11.61
CA CYS A 561 -33.57 -3.74 -11.18
C CYS A 561 -34.90 -3.21 -10.64
N THR A 562 -35.72 -4.11 -10.08
CA THR A 562 -37.03 -3.78 -9.49
C THR A 562 -37.14 -4.31 -8.07
N PHE A 563 -37.88 -3.59 -7.23
CA PHE A 563 -38.16 -4.06 -5.87
C PHE A 563 -38.99 -5.33 -5.91
N HIS A 564 -38.63 -6.30 -5.07
CA HIS A 564 -39.49 -7.45 -4.85
C HIS A 564 -40.82 -7.04 -4.20
N ALA A 565 -41.86 -7.85 -4.39
CA ALA A 565 -43.17 -7.60 -3.79
C ALA A 565 -43.09 -7.56 -2.24
N PRO A 566 -43.97 -6.83 -1.54
CA PRO A 566 -43.92 -6.71 -0.07
C PRO A 566 -43.97 -8.03 0.72
N SER A 567 -44.45 -9.10 0.11
CA SER A 567 -44.49 -10.46 0.69
C SER A 567 -43.20 -11.26 0.48
N HIS A 568 -42.20 -10.72 -0.24
CA HIS A 568 -40.94 -11.38 -0.51
C HIS A 568 -40.01 -11.28 0.70
N ILE A 569 -39.54 -12.42 1.16
CA ILE A 569 -38.65 -12.52 2.32
C ILE A 569 -37.21 -12.31 1.83
N CYS A 570 -36.70 -11.09 1.96
CA CYS A 570 -35.34 -10.73 1.55
C CYS A 570 -34.26 -11.18 2.56
N HIS A 571 -34.68 -11.50 3.78
CA HIS A 571 -33.82 -12.00 4.84
C HIS A 571 -34.57 -13.12 5.56
N LYS A 572 -34.09 -14.37 5.46
CA LYS A 572 -34.58 -15.45 6.32
C LYS A 572 -33.85 -15.31 7.65
N ASP A 573 -34.58 -15.26 8.75
CA ASP A 573 -33.97 -15.33 10.08
C ASP A 573 -33.15 -16.62 10.17
N LYS A 574 -31.84 -16.48 10.41
CA LYS A 574 -30.93 -17.59 10.71
C LYS A 574 -31.19 -18.10 12.14
N ALA A 575 -32.41 -18.56 12.39
CA ALA A 575 -32.78 -19.24 13.63
C ALA A 575 -33.17 -20.71 13.41
N SER A 576 -33.07 -21.27 12.19
CA SER A 576 -33.41 -22.68 11.98
C SER A 576 -32.74 -23.38 10.79
N GLN A 577 -31.58 -22.91 10.31
CA GLN A 577 -30.90 -23.54 9.18
C GLN A 577 -29.43 -23.80 9.49
N ASP A 578 -29.20 -24.45 10.62
CA ASP A 578 -27.94 -25.07 10.98
C ASP A 578 -28.19 -26.54 11.34
N CYS A 579 -28.95 -27.25 10.50
CA CYS A 579 -29.16 -28.70 10.56
C CYS A 579 -29.42 -29.26 9.14
N ILE A 580 -28.49 -29.09 8.20
CA ILE A 580 -28.48 -29.90 6.94
C ILE A 580 -27.07 -30.47 6.74
N GLY A 581 -26.52 -31.04 7.81
CA GLY A 581 -25.28 -31.82 7.81
C GLY A 581 -25.49 -33.33 7.97
N ASP A 582 -26.74 -33.79 8.13
CA ASP A 582 -27.01 -35.16 8.60
C ASP A 582 -27.48 -36.15 7.51
N GLU A 583 -27.66 -35.73 6.25
CA GLU A 583 -28.27 -36.62 5.25
C GLU A 583 -27.28 -37.42 4.38
N TYR A 584 -25.99 -37.06 4.36
CA TYR A 584 -24.98 -37.76 3.52
C TYR A 584 -23.64 -38.05 4.21
N TRP A 585 -23.56 -38.00 5.55
CA TRP A 585 -22.32 -38.37 6.26
C TRP A 585 -21.89 -39.82 5.95
N TRP A 586 -22.85 -40.71 5.67
CA TRP A 586 -22.61 -42.10 5.28
C TRP A 586 -21.90 -42.21 3.92
N ALA A 587 -22.06 -41.25 3.00
CA ALA A 587 -21.40 -41.27 1.70
C ALA A 587 -19.89 -41.01 1.83
N PHE A 588 -19.48 -40.14 2.78
CA PHE A 588 -18.08 -39.94 3.13
C PHE A 588 -17.47 -41.21 3.74
N VAL A 589 -18.18 -41.88 4.64
CA VAL A 589 -17.72 -43.14 5.24
C VAL A 589 -17.58 -44.26 4.19
N LEU A 590 -18.55 -44.38 3.27
CA LEU A 590 -18.46 -45.35 2.17
C LEU A 590 -17.34 -45.02 1.17
N GLY A 591 -17.10 -43.74 0.89
CA GLY A 591 -15.97 -43.30 0.06
C GLY A 591 -14.63 -43.66 0.69
N LEU A 592 -14.49 -43.47 2.00
CA LEU A 592 -13.28 -43.77 2.76
C LEU A 592 -13.02 -45.28 2.85
N LEU A 593 -14.08 -46.08 3.08
CA LEU A 593 -14.00 -47.55 3.04
C LEU A 593 -13.68 -48.08 1.64
N GLY A 594 -14.25 -47.48 0.59
CA GLY A 594 -13.95 -47.80 -0.81
C GLY A 594 -12.48 -47.55 -1.14
N LEU A 595 -11.91 -46.43 -0.67
CA LEU A 595 -10.51 -46.08 -0.89
C LEU A 595 -9.56 -47.03 -0.15
N ILE A 596 -9.88 -47.41 1.10
CA ILE A 596 -9.12 -48.42 1.85
C ILE A 596 -9.18 -49.78 1.16
N GLY A 597 -10.36 -50.19 0.67
CA GLY A 597 -10.55 -51.42 -0.08
C GLY A 597 -9.72 -51.43 -1.38
N PHE A 598 -9.76 -50.34 -2.13
CA PHE A 598 -8.98 -50.17 -3.35
C PHE A 598 -7.47 -50.24 -3.08
N MET A 599 -6.97 -49.52 -2.06
CA MET A 599 -5.56 -49.56 -1.67
C MET A 599 -5.14 -50.95 -1.20
N SER A 600 -6.00 -51.67 -0.49
CA SER A 600 -5.72 -53.04 -0.04
C SER A 600 -5.63 -54.03 -1.21
N ILE A 601 -6.52 -53.90 -2.20
CA ILE A 601 -6.50 -54.71 -3.42
C ILE A 601 -5.28 -54.38 -4.26
N PHE A 602 -4.97 -53.09 -4.42
CA PHE A 602 -3.80 -52.61 -5.15
C PHE A 602 -2.50 -53.14 -4.53
N VAL A 603 -2.34 -53.02 -3.20
CA VAL A 603 -1.18 -53.59 -2.48
C VAL A 603 -1.10 -55.10 -2.68
N LYS A 604 -2.22 -55.82 -2.67
CA LYS A 604 -2.22 -57.28 -2.86
C LYS A 604 -1.83 -57.68 -4.28
N ILE A 605 -2.31 -56.97 -5.30
CA ILE A 605 -1.92 -57.19 -6.71
C ILE A 605 -0.43 -56.87 -6.92
N CYS A 606 0.03 -55.73 -6.40
CA CYS A 606 1.43 -55.34 -6.52
C CYS A 606 2.38 -56.26 -5.73
N SER A 607 1.94 -56.80 -4.59
CA SER A 607 2.75 -57.72 -3.77
C SER A 607 3.08 -59.04 -4.47
N VAL A 608 2.28 -59.46 -5.45
CA VAL A 608 2.51 -60.68 -6.24
C VAL A 608 3.63 -60.48 -7.28
N HIS A 609 3.96 -59.22 -7.62
CA HIS A 609 4.94 -58.86 -8.65
C HIS A 609 6.17 -58.11 -8.13
N THR A 610 6.21 -57.73 -6.86
CA THR A 610 7.40 -57.17 -6.20
C THR A 610 8.19 -58.26 -5.46
N PRO A 611 9.48 -58.49 -5.77
CA PRO A 611 10.31 -59.42 -5.02
C PRO A 611 10.53 -58.92 -3.58
N SER A 612 10.22 -59.77 -2.59
CA SER A 612 10.43 -59.49 -1.17
C SER A 612 11.73 -60.12 -0.69
N SER A 613 12.55 -59.37 0.05
CA SER A 613 13.80 -59.84 0.69
C SER A 613 13.58 -60.68 1.96
N ASN A 614 12.34 -61.12 2.22
CA ASN A 614 11.98 -61.89 3.42
C ASN A 614 12.08 -63.41 3.16
N PRO A 615 12.97 -64.15 3.85
CA PRO A 615 13.23 -65.57 3.61
C PRO A 615 12.09 -66.54 4.02
N ARG A 616 10.94 -66.04 4.49
CA ARG A 616 9.78 -66.87 4.90
C ARG A 616 8.59 -66.86 3.93
N LEU A 617 8.68 -66.22 2.77
CA LEU A 617 7.59 -66.16 1.78
C LEU A 617 7.92 -66.95 0.50
N LYS A 618 6.90 -67.50 -0.16
CA LYS A 618 7.06 -68.26 -1.43
C LYS A 618 7.49 -67.32 -2.57
N PRO A 619 8.38 -67.76 -3.48
CA PRO A 619 8.93 -66.91 -4.54
C PRO A 619 7.89 -66.53 -5.61
N ALA A 620 8.02 -65.29 -6.12
CA ALA A 620 7.15 -64.72 -7.16
C ALA A 620 7.37 -65.37 -8.54
N ARG A 621 6.31 -65.46 -9.35
CA ARG A 621 6.37 -66.00 -10.72
C ARG A 621 6.97 -64.99 -11.70
N THR A 622 7.98 -65.40 -12.45
CA THR A 622 8.67 -64.59 -13.47
C THR A 622 7.98 -64.65 -14.83
N LEU A 623 7.59 -63.50 -15.38
CA LEU A 623 7.24 -63.32 -16.80
C LEU A 623 8.52 -63.09 -17.61
N SER A 624 8.78 -63.94 -18.60
CA SER A 624 9.94 -63.86 -19.50
C SER A 624 9.67 -62.85 -20.61
N LEU A 625 10.41 -61.74 -20.63
CA LEU A 625 10.51 -60.83 -21.77
C LEU A 625 11.98 -60.75 -22.19
N LYS A 626 12.29 -61.39 -23.33
CA LYS A 626 13.60 -61.38 -23.99
C LYS A 626 13.98 -59.96 -24.43
N ARG A 627 15.07 -59.40 -23.91
CA ARG A 627 15.90 -58.40 -24.61
C ARG A 627 17.38 -58.67 -24.34
N GLY A 628 18.09 -59.10 -25.38
CA GLY A 628 19.52 -59.38 -25.37
C GLY A 628 20.35 -58.13 -25.65
N CYS A 629 21.11 -57.76 -24.62
CA CYS A 629 22.52 -57.37 -24.58
C CYS A 629 23.11 -56.43 -25.64
N HIS A 630 23.57 -55.27 -25.14
CA HIS A 630 24.76 -54.58 -25.61
C HIS A 630 26.02 -55.45 -25.51
N GLY A 631 26.96 -55.26 -26.44
CA GLY A 631 28.37 -55.65 -26.31
C GLY A 631 29.28 -54.64 -27.03
N PRO A 632 30.46 -54.27 -26.51
CA PRO A 632 31.15 -53.02 -26.88
C PRO A 632 32.54 -53.16 -27.54
N ARG A 633 32.97 -52.06 -28.22
CA ARG A 633 34.35 -51.60 -28.59
C ARG A 633 35.13 -52.39 -29.68
N PRO A 634 36.26 -51.89 -30.28
CA PRO A 634 36.90 -50.55 -30.27
C PRO A 634 37.38 -50.02 -31.67
N HIS A 635 37.91 -48.78 -31.67
CA HIS A 635 38.83 -48.06 -32.60
C HIS A 635 39.34 -48.68 -33.93
N ALA A 636 39.34 -47.89 -35.02
CA ALA A 636 40.52 -47.61 -35.88
C ALA A 636 40.25 -46.55 -36.99
N MET A 637 41.26 -45.72 -37.27
CA MET A 637 41.42 -44.83 -38.44
C MET A 637 41.64 -45.63 -39.74
N HIS A 638 41.13 -45.17 -40.90
CA HIS A 638 41.92 -44.72 -42.07
C HIS A 638 41.10 -44.63 -43.39
N LYS A 639 41.27 -43.48 -44.06
CA LYS A 639 41.41 -43.18 -45.51
C LYS A 639 40.82 -44.10 -46.61
N ASN A 640 40.12 -43.39 -47.50
CA ASN A 640 40.21 -43.35 -48.98
C ASN A 640 39.51 -44.37 -49.91
N ARG A 641 38.83 -43.75 -50.89
CA ARG A 641 38.72 -44.04 -52.35
C ARG A 641 37.83 -45.19 -52.83
N GLN A 642 36.68 -44.78 -53.42
CA GLN A 642 36.18 -44.96 -54.84
C GLN A 642 36.18 -46.37 -55.48
N PRO A 643 35.51 -46.63 -56.65
CA PRO A 643 34.68 -45.79 -57.54
C PRO A 643 33.38 -46.45 -58.11
N ALA A 644 32.72 -45.74 -59.05
CA ALA A 644 31.89 -46.23 -60.18
C ALA A 644 30.52 -46.83 -59.80
N SER A 645 29.39 -46.62 -60.48
CA SER A 645 28.92 -46.07 -61.76
C SER A 645 27.42 -46.47 -61.75
N SER A 646 26.41 -45.78 -62.29
CA SER A 646 26.25 -45.24 -63.63
C SER A 646 24.88 -44.51 -63.69
N SER A 647 24.82 -43.44 -64.50
CA SER A 647 23.73 -43.03 -65.43
C SER A 647 22.25 -43.14 -64.99
N ALA A 648 21.35 -42.17 -65.22
CA ALA A 648 21.35 -41.08 -66.19
C ALA A 648 20.08 -40.20 -66.04
N ILE A 649 20.20 -38.92 -66.46
CA ILE A 649 19.20 -38.07 -67.16
C ILE A 649 18.01 -37.57 -66.30
N SER A 650 17.63 -36.29 -66.22
CA SER A 650 17.92 -35.00 -66.88
C SER A 650 17.41 -33.91 -65.90
N GLY A 651 18.12 -32.81 -65.58
CA GLY A 651 18.25 -31.57 -66.39
C GLY A 651 16.96 -30.73 -66.26
N SER A 652 16.94 -29.46 -65.86
CA SER A 652 17.90 -28.35 -65.97
C SER A 652 17.38 -27.14 -65.13
N GLU A 653 18.21 -26.53 -64.27
CA GLU A 653 18.83 -25.17 -64.37
C GLU A 653 17.89 -23.95 -64.11
N LEU A 654 18.14 -23.11 -63.08
CA LEU A 654 19.14 -22.00 -62.97
C LEU A 654 18.81 -20.84 -63.92
N THR A 655 18.60 -19.58 -63.51
CA THR A 655 19.58 -18.60 -62.98
C THR A 655 18.80 -17.28 -62.75
N SER A 656 18.93 -16.60 -61.60
CA SER A 656 19.75 -15.39 -61.32
C SER A 656 19.73 -14.26 -62.36
N LEU A 657 19.47 -13.02 -61.90
CA LEU A 657 20.21 -11.75 -62.10
C LEU A 657 19.26 -10.57 -61.76
N GLN A 658 19.50 -9.78 -60.70
CA GLN A 658 20.37 -8.59 -60.56
C GLN A 658 19.76 -7.26 -61.06
N GLN A 659 19.70 -6.29 -60.12
CA GLN A 659 20.03 -4.85 -60.25
C GLN A 659 19.15 -3.91 -61.12
N GLN A 660 18.56 -2.87 -60.48
CA GLN A 660 19.05 -1.47 -60.55
C GLN A 660 18.14 -0.45 -59.84
N SER A 661 18.81 0.55 -59.25
CA SER A 661 18.28 1.80 -58.66
C SER A 661 18.33 2.98 -59.65
N LYS A 662 17.45 3.98 -59.49
CA LYS A 662 17.59 5.45 -59.71
C LYS A 662 16.17 6.04 -59.89
N GLY A 663 15.80 7.26 -59.46
CA GLY A 663 16.53 8.40 -58.91
C GLY A 663 15.57 9.51 -58.44
N GLN A 664 16.16 10.58 -57.91
CA GLN A 664 15.52 11.85 -57.48
C GLN A 664 14.97 12.69 -58.65
N PRO A 665 14.32 13.84 -58.37
CA PRO A 665 15.07 15.10 -58.48
C PRO A 665 14.85 16.14 -57.34
N LYS A 666 15.85 17.02 -57.18
CA LYS A 666 15.86 18.33 -56.48
C LYS A 666 15.26 19.43 -57.39
N VAL A 667 14.80 20.62 -56.93
CA VAL A 667 15.61 21.87 -56.85
C VAL A 667 14.74 23.12 -56.50
N PHE A 668 15.29 24.00 -55.64
CA PHE A 668 15.22 25.48 -55.44
C PHE A 668 13.91 26.23 -55.02
N VAL A 669 13.85 26.94 -53.87
CA VAL A 669 14.37 28.29 -53.45
C VAL A 669 13.47 29.49 -53.83
N ARG A 670 12.88 30.17 -52.83
CA ARG A 670 13.00 31.62 -52.57
C ARG A 670 12.23 32.05 -51.31
N GLY A 671 12.84 32.91 -50.51
CA GLY A 671 12.20 33.55 -49.35
C GLY A 671 11.38 34.79 -49.71
N SER A 672 10.63 35.29 -48.72
CA SER A 672 10.34 36.72 -48.55
C SER A 672 9.81 36.99 -47.15
N ASN A 673 10.33 38.07 -46.57
CA ASN A 673 9.86 38.75 -45.38
C ASN A 673 8.53 39.44 -45.67
N SER A 674 7.62 39.48 -44.69
CA SER A 674 6.89 40.69 -44.28
C SER A 674 5.90 40.36 -43.17
N THR A 675 6.05 40.96 -42.00
CA THR A 675 4.90 41.49 -41.26
C THR A 675 5.32 42.73 -40.49
N ASP A 676 4.46 43.72 -40.63
CA ASP A 676 4.65 45.14 -40.32
C ASP A 676 4.81 45.45 -38.83
N LYS A 677 5.60 46.50 -38.58
CA LYS A 677 5.53 47.35 -37.39
C LYS A 677 4.49 48.45 -37.64
N GLN A 678 3.57 48.67 -36.71
CA GLN A 678 3.08 50.02 -36.41
C GLN A 678 2.61 50.18 -34.95
N GLN A 679 3.27 51.13 -34.28
CA GLN A 679 2.80 52.10 -33.27
C GLN A 679 2.23 51.60 -31.91
N ILE A 680 2.93 51.84 -30.80
CA ILE A 680 2.96 53.07 -29.96
C ILE A 680 1.61 53.41 -29.30
N ARG A 681 1.50 53.17 -27.98
CA ARG A 681 1.06 54.20 -27.04
C ARG A 681 1.54 53.97 -25.62
N ILE A 682 2.24 55.00 -25.14
CA ILE A 682 2.65 55.31 -23.77
C ILE A 682 1.42 55.71 -22.94
N GLN A 683 1.34 55.30 -21.68
CA GLN A 683 1.05 56.22 -20.56
C GLN A 683 1.63 55.69 -19.24
N GLN A 684 2.51 56.52 -18.69
CA GLN A 684 2.97 56.54 -17.30
C GLN A 684 1.88 57.13 -16.40
N ASN A 685 1.83 56.71 -15.14
CA ASN A 685 1.55 57.53 -13.94
C ASN A 685 1.93 56.67 -12.71
N LYS A 686 3.06 56.88 -12.01
CA LYS A 686 3.33 57.85 -10.93
C LYS A 686 2.22 57.94 -9.87
N ILE A 687 2.57 57.61 -8.61
CA ILE A 687 2.38 58.34 -7.33
C ILE A 687 2.81 57.38 -6.18
N LYS A 688 4.01 57.57 -5.59
CA LYS A 688 4.30 58.05 -4.20
C LYS A 688 3.73 57.16 -3.08
N SER A 689 4.58 56.49 -2.29
CA SER A 689 5.29 56.99 -1.09
C SER A 689 4.37 57.27 0.10
N SER A 690 4.49 56.45 1.15
CA SER A 690 4.61 56.94 2.53
C SER A 690 5.18 55.84 3.44
N HIS A 691 6.39 56.10 3.92
CA HIS A 691 6.92 55.56 5.17
C HIS A 691 6.08 56.05 6.35
N LEU A 692 5.73 55.13 7.25
CA LEU A 692 5.85 55.27 8.71
C LEU A 692 5.77 53.87 9.34
#